data_AF-A0A261SBE0-F1
#
_entry.id   AF-A0A261SBE0-F1
#
_cell.length_a   1.000
_cell.length_b   1.000
_cell.length_c   1.000
_cell.angle_alpha   90.00
_cell.angle_beta   90.00
_cell.angle_gamma   90.00
#
_symmetry.space_group_name_H-M   'P 1'
#
loop_
_entity.id
_entity.type
_entity.pdbx_description
1 polymer ?
#
loop_
_entity_poly.entity_id
_entity_poly.type
_entity_poly.pdbx_seq_one_letter_code
_entity_poly.pdbx_strand_id
1 'polypeptide(L)'
;MRIYYVHPLHVGSLSGDSLSHWQARCARVASLGFDTLMTAPLWTPDPAGNPYVPADPDRLHPALGEMDLAAAMTTLSRLCGQHGLALMIDLPLDKVAMGGAAAQAHPHWYEDDGDEAARDPRRPWEDRHALALRRDQGRAPAGFVDHWVERLGLWVENGVAGFRCEGLAHLAPADWRDLIQGVRAVRQDCRWLAWTPGVAPWDLAPLAGVGFDAVFSSFPWWDYRAEWLLEETDRLRAIAPVIAPVEAPYAKRVASWRNDPADRYRNAARAVWTAAVIGDGLLVPMGFEDAATHTLERDGSGVRENPQGDPGLHIDIGRANQWLTRTASARGPLHSLQGPHTGVTALFRGDGAATAPAGNGRNKSSGRLVVLNPNDDQAASPDWDAIRARLPEGYSRLDQWDADRPAQDLPPTLAPGDMLRLGASRLPPVTVPGSDDARLAVTAAMRQPRLAIEQVAPAVDGGAFPIKRVLGQTITVEADVFSDGHEYIAVALLWRAADEKEWQRVPMTLRENDRWTASFAPARIGRHYYAVQGWDDIWTTFRSGFEKKYRAGVDIALETAEGRILVQEALDRLPDTDKESEAVLRQVLDTLGAAPADKPRRGRKKAADEDAPPRFPPPTPDQVAALLDPATARAMHRADERRFETTSAEYPVTVDRPAAVFSSWYEIFPRSQSGDPRRHGTFDDVIAALPRIRAMGFDTLYFPPIHPIGARNRKGRNNSLQAGPDDPGSPYAIGAAEGGHDAVHPELGTLEDFRRLVAAARAHGLELALDFAIQCSPDHPWLKAHPEWFDWRPDGSLKYAENPPKKYEDIVNVDFYGIKPGASRQAPLWRALRDVVLFWVTQGVRVFRVDNPHTKPLPFWQWMIGDVQGRHPDVLFLSEAFTRPKMMYRLAKVGFTQSYTYFTWRETKQEFTEYLTELTQGPPADFFRPHFFVNTPDINPRFLQQSGRGGFLIRAALAATLSGLWGVYNGFELCEAAAVPGKEEYLDSEKYEIRAWDHERPGNIVREITRLNAIRRANAALHTHLGLRWHTAWDDQVLFFSKSTPQRDNVVLVAISLDPHRPRDVALEIPMWEFGLPDDGPLQAEDLIDGNRMVWRGKQQGVHLNPDQPYRVWRVTPA
;
A
#
# COMPACT_ATOMS: atom_id res chain seq x y z
N MET A 1 36.79 7.76 -24.90
CA MET A 1 38.22 7.89 -25.29
C MET A 1 39.04 6.97 -24.41
N ARG A 2 40.15 6.42 -24.92
CA ARG A 2 41.05 5.55 -24.13
C ARG A 2 42.43 6.18 -24.17
N ILE A 3 42.80 6.81 -23.06
CA ILE A 3 43.97 7.67 -22.93
C ILE A 3 45.07 6.96 -22.14
N TYR A 4 46.27 6.95 -22.70
CA TYR A 4 47.47 6.61 -21.96
C TYR A 4 48.30 7.89 -21.75
N TYR A 5 48.64 8.18 -20.50
CA TYR A 5 49.34 9.40 -20.12
C TYR A 5 50.83 9.13 -19.90
N VAL A 6 51.71 9.95 -20.48
CA VAL A 6 53.16 9.78 -20.42
C VAL A 6 53.87 11.08 -20.02
N HIS A 7 55.00 10.95 -19.32
CA HIS A 7 55.90 12.06 -19.06
C HIS A 7 57.03 12.08 -20.11
N PRO A 8 57.19 13.16 -20.89
CA PRO A 8 58.10 13.16 -22.03
C PRO A 8 59.57 13.03 -21.62
N LEU A 9 59.96 13.63 -20.49
CA LEU A 9 61.32 13.53 -19.93
C LEU A 9 61.70 12.10 -19.51
N HIS A 10 60.71 11.25 -19.24
CA HIS A 10 60.93 9.87 -18.83
C HIS A 10 61.18 8.96 -20.04
N VAL A 11 60.61 9.30 -21.21
CA VAL A 11 60.83 8.57 -22.47
C VAL A 11 62.16 8.95 -23.13
N GLY A 12 62.52 10.24 -23.08
CA GLY A 12 63.80 10.77 -23.56
C GLY A 12 63.71 11.73 -24.74
N SER A 13 64.87 12.08 -25.32
CA SER A 13 64.98 13.05 -26.42
C SER A 13 64.17 12.65 -27.67
N LEU A 14 63.63 13.64 -28.38
CA LEU A 14 62.93 13.48 -29.66
C LEU A 14 63.89 13.44 -30.87
N SER A 15 65.20 13.32 -30.62
CA SER A 15 66.25 13.19 -31.65
C SER A 15 67.23 12.05 -31.32
N GLY A 16 68.01 11.64 -32.33
CA GLY A 16 69.04 10.61 -32.18
C GLY A 16 68.48 9.22 -31.82
N ASP A 17 69.27 8.42 -31.10
CA ASP A 17 68.94 7.03 -30.75
C ASP A 17 67.70 6.91 -29.84
N SER A 18 67.36 7.97 -29.08
CA SER A 18 66.20 8.02 -28.18
C SER A 18 64.84 8.05 -28.92
N LEU A 19 64.83 8.34 -30.23
CA LEU A 19 63.61 8.28 -31.05
C LEU A 19 63.00 6.87 -31.07
N SER A 20 63.83 5.84 -30.93
CA SER A 20 63.39 4.43 -30.87
C SER A 20 62.58 4.11 -29.60
N HIS A 21 62.85 4.79 -28.47
CA HIS A 21 62.09 4.63 -27.23
C HIS A 21 60.66 5.15 -27.38
N TRP A 22 60.49 6.30 -28.04
CA TRP A 22 59.18 6.85 -28.35
C TRP A 22 58.37 5.94 -29.27
N GLN A 23 59.01 5.34 -30.28
CA GLN A 23 58.36 4.37 -31.15
C GLN A 23 57.91 3.11 -30.38
N ALA A 24 58.78 2.56 -29.53
CA ALA A 24 58.44 1.40 -28.68
C ALA A 24 57.28 1.71 -27.72
N ARG A 25 57.27 2.91 -27.13
CA ARG A 25 56.18 3.36 -26.25
C ARG A 25 54.85 3.46 -27.01
N CYS A 26 54.82 4.07 -28.19
CA CYS A 26 53.61 4.15 -29.01
C CYS A 26 53.07 2.76 -29.38
N ALA A 27 53.95 1.84 -29.79
CA ALA A 27 53.56 0.46 -30.09
C ALA A 27 52.96 -0.26 -28.87
N ARG A 28 53.58 -0.10 -27.69
CA ARG A 28 53.06 -0.68 -26.44
C ARG A 28 51.69 -0.13 -26.09
N VAL A 29 51.52 1.19 -26.13
CA VAL A 29 50.25 1.86 -25.84
C VAL A 29 49.13 1.38 -26.77
N ALA A 30 49.40 1.29 -28.08
CA ALA A 30 48.43 0.77 -29.04
C ALA A 30 48.06 -0.70 -28.78
N SER A 31 49.02 -1.55 -28.41
CA SER A 31 48.75 -2.97 -28.11
C SER A 31 47.86 -3.19 -26.88
N LEU A 32 47.84 -2.24 -25.94
CA LEU A 32 46.92 -2.23 -24.79
C LEU A 32 45.52 -1.70 -25.15
N GLY A 33 45.29 -1.30 -26.41
CA GLY A 33 43.99 -0.87 -26.91
C GLY A 33 43.64 0.59 -26.62
N PHE A 34 44.62 1.44 -26.32
CA PHE A 34 44.44 2.88 -26.22
C PHE A 34 44.35 3.52 -27.62
N ASP A 35 43.66 4.66 -27.72
CA ASP A 35 43.51 5.44 -28.96
C ASP A 35 44.14 6.84 -28.88
N THR A 36 44.63 7.22 -27.70
CA THR A 36 45.17 8.54 -27.43
C THR A 36 46.42 8.42 -26.56
N LEU A 37 47.53 9.04 -26.99
CA LEU A 37 48.72 9.27 -26.18
C LEU A 37 48.68 10.72 -25.70
N MET A 38 48.62 10.92 -24.38
CA MET A 38 48.62 12.24 -23.76
C MET A 38 49.94 12.49 -23.06
N THR A 39 50.54 13.66 -23.24
CA THR A 39 51.83 14.00 -22.65
C THR A 39 51.74 15.27 -21.79
N ALA A 40 52.59 15.33 -20.75
CA ALA A 40 52.90 16.58 -20.07
C ALA A 40 53.43 17.63 -21.07
N PRO A 41 53.42 18.93 -20.72
CA PRO A 41 53.86 19.98 -21.63
C PRO A 41 55.31 19.78 -22.11
N LEU A 42 55.57 20.15 -23.37
CA LEU A 42 56.87 19.94 -24.03
C LEU A 42 57.81 21.16 -23.95
N TRP A 43 57.31 22.29 -23.47
CA TRP A 43 58.04 23.56 -23.48
C TRP A 43 59.02 23.72 -22.31
N THR A 44 59.73 24.84 -22.31
CA THR A 44 60.72 25.17 -21.29
C THR A 44 60.03 25.49 -19.96
N PRO A 45 60.32 24.74 -18.89
CA PRO A 45 59.66 24.87 -17.59
C PRO A 45 60.25 26.02 -16.80
N ASP A 46 59.72 26.24 -15.60
CA ASP A 46 60.33 27.12 -14.60
C ASP A 46 61.72 26.59 -14.14
N PRO A 47 62.49 27.40 -13.39
CA PRO A 47 63.78 26.97 -12.85
C PRO A 47 63.72 25.75 -11.92
N ALA A 48 62.55 25.43 -11.35
CA ALA A 48 62.34 24.21 -10.55
C ALA A 48 62.07 22.96 -11.40
N GLY A 49 61.98 23.10 -12.73
CA GLY A 49 61.79 21.99 -13.66
C GLY A 49 60.33 21.55 -13.82
N ASN A 50 59.36 22.33 -13.35
CA ASN A 50 57.93 22.04 -13.47
C ASN A 50 57.38 22.52 -14.82
N PRO A 51 57.01 21.62 -15.76
CA PRO A 51 56.49 22.00 -17.07
C PRO A 51 55.11 22.65 -17.01
N TYR A 52 54.44 22.61 -15.87
CA TYR A 52 53.13 23.27 -15.68
C TYR A 52 53.23 24.75 -15.33
N VAL A 53 54.45 25.25 -15.14
CA VAL A 53 54.74 26.66 -14.92
C VAL A 53 55.64 27.11 -16.08
N PRO A 54 55.07 27.52 -17.23
CA PRO A 54 55.86 27.83 -18.43
C PRO A 54 56.77 29.04 -18.18
N ALA A 55 58.08 28.87 -18.37
CA ALA A 55 59.01 30.00 -18.48
C ALA A 55 59.02 30.57 -19.90
N ASP A 56 59.01 29.70 -20.90
CA ASP A 56 58.90 30.04 -22.31
C ASP A 56 58.03 28.99 -23.03
N PRO A 57 56.74 29.28 -23.28
CA PRO A 57 55.81 28.33 -23.90
C PRO A 57 56.07 28.09 -25.39
N ASP A 58 56.95 28.89 -26.03
CA ASP A 58 57.26 28.80 -27.46
C ASP A 58 58.58 28.04 -27.71
N ARG A 59 59.32 27.67 -26.65
CA ARG A 59 60.60 26.98 -26.73
C ARG A 59 60.54 25.56 -26.14
N LEU A 60 61.05 24.58 -26.89
CA LEU A 60 61.15 23.18 -26.46
C LEU A 60 62.01 23.01 -25.20
N HIS A 61 61.60 22.11 -24.30
CA HIS A 61 62.37 21.72 -23.13
C HIS A 61 63.77 21.23 -23.54
N PRO A 62 64.88 21.74 -22.96
CA PRO A 62 66.24 21.39 -23.37
C PRO A 62 66.55 19.88 -23.38
N ALA A 63 66.05 19.15 -22.38
CA ALA A 63 66.21 17.69 -22.29
C ALA A 63 65.50 16.89 -23.40
N LEU A 64 64.61 17.51 -24.18
CA LEU A 64 63.91 16.86 -25.31
C LEU A 64 64.61 17.06 -26.66
N GLY A 65 65.67 17.88 -26.71
CA GLY A 65 66.50 18.10 -27.89
C GLY A 65 66.68 19.58 -28.23
N GLU A 66 67.45 19.85 -29.30
CA GLU A 66 67.77 21.21 -29.78
C GLU A 66 66.86 21.70 -30.93
N MET A 67 65.82 20.94 -31.29
CA MET A 67 64.86 21.35 -32.33
C MET A 67 63.86 22.38 -31.82
N ASP A 68 63.21 23.09 -32.74
CA ASP A 68 62.08 23.95 -32.38
C ASP A 68 60.86 23.13 -31.92
N LEU A 69 59.97 23.78 -31.17
CA LEU A 69 58.81 23.13 -30.56
C LEU A 69 57.82 22.56 -31.60
N ALA A 70 57.68 23.24 -32.74
CA ALA A 70 56.79 22.81 -33.83
C ALA A 70 57.28 21.51 -34.50
N ALA A 71 58.59 21.38 -34.75
CA ALA A 71 59.22 20.18 -35.28
C ALA A 71 59.12 19.00 -34.29
N ALA A 72 59.24 19.27 -33.00
CA ALA A 72 59.02 18.27 -31.95
C ALA A 72 57.57 17.75 -31.94
N MET A 73 56.58 18.65 -32.01
CA MET A 73 55.16 18.27 -32.11
C MET A 73 54.86 17.45 -33.36
N THR A 74 55.37 17.88 -34.52
CA THR A 74 55.22 17.15 -35.79
C THR A 74 55.82 15.75 -35.70
N THR A 75 57.00 15.62 -35.11
CA THR A 75 57.69 14.34 -34.94
C THR A 75 56.89 13.39 -34.05
N LEU A 76 56.41 13.87 -32.90
CA LEU A 76 55.66 13.07 -31.95
C LEU A 76 54.27 12.68 -32.50
N SER A 77 53.60 13.61 -33.19
CA SER A 77 52.30 13.34 -33.83
C SER A 77 52.43 12.26 -34.91
N ARG A 78 53.48 12.32 -35.73
CA ARG A 78 53.76 11.28 -36.74
C ARG A 78 53.99 9.91 -36.10
N LEU A 79 54.75 9.84 -35.00
CA LEU A 79 54.98 8.59 -34.27
C LEU A 79 53.69 8.02 -33.69
N CYS A 80 52.84 8.85 -33.10
CA CYS A 80 51.53 8.44 -32.60
C CYS A 80 50.64 7.92 -33.75
N GLY A 81 50.56 8.65 -34.85
CA GLY A 81 49.75 8.32 -36.01
C GLY A 81 50.12 6.99 -36.67
N GLN A 82 51.41 6.63 -36.70
CA GLN A 82 51.89 5.31 -37.20
C GLN A 82 51.29 4.11 -36.43
N HIS A 83 50.84 4.33 -35.20
CA HIS A 83 50.22 3.32 -34.34
C HIS A 83 48.72 3.56 -34.11
N GLY A 84 48.08 4.48 -34.86
CA GLY A 84 46.67 4.82 -34.71
C GLY A 84 46.33 5.60 -33.45
N LEU A 85 47.32 6.26 -32.83
CA LEU A 85 47.14 7.08 -31.63
C LEU A 85 47.01 8.56 -32.00
N ALA A 86 46.11 9.26 -31.33
CA ALA A 86 46.06 10.73 -31.35
C ALA A 86 47.02 11.30 -30.29
N LEU A 87 47.83 12.31 -30.67
CA LEU A 87 48.69 13.04 -29.73
C LEU A 87 47.88 14.15 -29.04
N MET A 88 47.86 14.16 -27.71
CA MET A 88 47.30 15.25 -26.91
C MET A 88 48.32 15.77 -25.90
N ILE A 89 48.21 17.05 -25.56
CA ILE A 89 49.17 17.73 -24.67
C ILE A 89 48.40 18.43 -23.54
N ASP A 90 48.97 18.41 -22.33
CA ASP A 90 48.43 19.20 -21.23
C ASP A 90 48.64 20.71 -21.44
N LEU A 91 47.63 21.48 -21.06
CA LEU A 91 47.56 22.90 -21.30
C LEU A 91 47.22 23.66 -20.00
N PRO A 92 48.23 24.04 -19.20
CA PRO A 92 48.08 25.01 -18.12
C PRO A 92 48.08 26.44 -18.69
N LEU A 93 47.06 27.23 -18.32
CA LEU A 93 46.90 28.64 -18.73
C LEU A 93 46.81 29.59 -17.53
N ASP A 94 46.75 29.04 -16.33
CA ASP A 94 46.47 29.75 -15.07
C ASP A 94 47.68 30.48 -14.50
N LYS A 95 48.91 30.14 -14.93
CA LYS A 95 50.15 30.68 -14.40
C LYS A 95 51.35 30.58 -15.34
N VAL A 96 52.39 31.38 -15.06
CA VAL A 96 53.69 31.41 -15.76
C VAL A 96 54.85 31.54 -14.78
N ALA A 97 56.08 31.21 -15.19
CA ALA A 97 57.24 31.33 -14.31
C ALA A 97 57.59 32.80 -14.02
N MET A 98 57.85 33.10 -12.75
CA MET A 98 58.32 34.41 -12.33
C MET A 98 59.66 34.75 -13.01
N GLY A 99 59.71 35.88 -13.71
CA GLY A 99 60.87 36.29 -14.49
C GLY A 99 61.10 35.52 -15.79
N GLY A 100 60.20 34.61 -16.18
CA GLY A 100 60.24 33.90 -17.47
C GLY A 100 59.89 34.80 -18.67
N ALA A 101 60.22 34.33 -19.88
CA ALA A 101 59.95 35.06 -21.13
C ALA A 101 58.45 35.38 -21.32
N ALA A 102 57.55 34.47 -20.94
CA ALA A 102 56.11 34.70 -21.01
C ALA A 102 55.63 35.84 -20.11
N ALA A 103 56.12 35.89 -18.87
CA ALA A 103 55.80 36.96 -17.91
C ALA A 103 56.37 38.32 -18.35
N GLN A 104 57.56 38.32 -18.95
CA GLN A 104 58.21 39.55 -19.45
C GLN A 104 57.55 40.11 -20.71
N ALA A 105 57.06 39.24 -21.60
CA ALA A 105 56.39 39.65 -22.84
C ALA A 105 55.05 40.33 -22.57
N HIS A 106 54.28 39.84 -21.59
CA HIS A 106 52.95 40.36 -21.25
C HIS A 106 52.76 40.54 -19.73
N PRO A 107 53.50 41.46 -19.08
CA PRO A 107 53.50 41.60 -17.62
C PRO A 107 52.14 42.05 -17.06
N HIS A 108 51.32 42.71 -17.88
CA HIS A 108 49.98 43.15 -17.52
C HIS A 108 48.95 42.00 -17.47
N TRP A 109 49.28 40.81 -17.97
CA TRP A 109 48.40 39.65 -17.88
C TRP A 109 48.49 38.92 -16.55
N TYR A 110 49.58 39.10 -15.80
CA TYR A 110 49.89 38.29 -14.62
C TYR A 110 50.01 39.15 -13.37
N GLU A 111 49.55 38.64 -12.24
CA GLU A 111 49.67 39.27 -10.94
C GLU A 111 50.79 38.64 -10.12
N ASP A 112 51.50 39.51 -9.41
CA ASP A 112 52.49 39.13 -8.41
C ASP A 112 51.82 39.30 -7.04
N ASP A 113 51.58 38.18 -6.36
CA ASP A 113 50.97 38.14 -5.03
C ASP A 113 51.91 38.71 -3.94
N GLY A 114 53.16 39.04 -4.28
CA GLY A 114 54.17 39.61 -3.38
C GLY A 114 54.86 38.59 -2.46
N ASP A 115 55.90 39.07 -1.76
CA ASP A 115 56.80 38.25 -0.92
C ASP A 115 56.11 37.52 0.25
N GLU A 116 54.99 38.04 0.77
CA GLU A 116 54.25 37.42 1.87
C GLU A 116 53.51 36.15 1.43
N ALA A 117 52.94 36.14 0.22
CA ALA A 117 52.26 34.99 -0.35
C ALA A 117 53.25 33.86 -0.73
N ALA A 118 54.48 34.20 -1.09
CA ALA A 118 55.56 33.24 -1.33
C ALA A 118 56.04 32.52 -0.05
N ARG A 119 55.76 33.10 1.13
CA ARG A 119 56.11 32.54 2.45
C ARG A 119 54.97 31.74 3.09
N ASP A 120 53.78 31.67 2.47
CA ASP A 120 52.66 30.89 2.99
C ASP A 120 53.00 29.39 2.97
N PRO A 121 53.11 28.73 4.14
CA PRO A 121 53.46 27.31 4.21
C PRO A 121 52.37 26.40 3.62
N ARG A 122 51.16 26.91 3.38
CA ARG A 122 50.04 26.18 2.74
C ARG A 122 50.14 26.18 1.21
N ARG A 123 50.95 27.07 0.62
CA ARG A 123 51.19 27.11 -0.82
C ARG A 123 52.23 26.03 -1.17
N PRO A 124 51.93 25.11 -2.12
CA PRO A 124 52.89 24.12 -2.60
C PRO A 124 54.20 24.78 -3.01
N TRP A 125 55.33 24.12 -2.75
CA TRP A 125 56.64 24.67 -3.09
C TRP A 125 56.75 25.02 -4.58
N GLU A 126 56.19 24.16 -5.45
CA GLU A 126 56.15 24.39 -6.90
C GLU A 126 55.36 25.62 -7.36
N ASP A 127 54.46 26.17 -6.53
CA ASP A 127 53.64 27.34 -6.88
C ASP A 127 54.23 28.66 -6.38
N ARG A 128 55.36 28.64 -5.67
CA ARG A 128 56.02 29.83 -5.10
C ARG A 128 56.85 30.61 -6.12
N HIS A 129 57.16 30.00 -7.26
CA HIS A 129 57.93 30.60 -8.35
C HIS A 129 57.06 30.92 -9.58
N ALA A 130 55.73 31.02 -9.39
CA ALA A 130 54.76 31.25 -10.45
C ALA A 130 53.99 32.56 -10.24
N LEU A 131 53.66 33.24 -11.34
CA LEU A 131 52.73 34.37 -11.38
C LEU A 131 51.37 33.88 -11.87
N ALA A 132 50.28 34.24 -11.18
CA ALA A 132 48.93 33.84 -11.55
C ALA A 132 48.35 34.74 -12.65
N LEU A 133 47.44 34.21 -13.46
CA LEU A 133 46.70 34.98 -14.47
C LEU A 133 45.75 35.97 -13.78
N ARG A 134 45.85 37.26 -14.14
CA ARG A 134 44.93 38.30 -13.66
C ARG A 134 43.50 38.05 -14.17
N ARG A 135 42.52 38.50 -13.39
CA ARG A 135 41.10 38.47 -13.77
C ARG A 135 40.51 39.88 -13.80
N ASP A 136 40.31 40.41 -14.99
CA ASP A 136 39.72 41.73 -15.21
C ASP A 136 38.20 41.60 -15.35
N GLN A 137 37.46 42.11 -14.36
CA GLN A 137 35.99 42.00 -14.30
C GLN A 137 35.48 40.55 -14.46
N GLY A 138 36.28 39.58 -13.99
CA GLY A 138 35.97 38.16 -14.03
C GLY A 138 36.34 37.43 -15.32
N ARG A 139 36.92 38.11 -16.33
CA ARG A 139 37.44 37.56 -17.60
C ARG A 139 38.97 37.59 -17.65
N ALA A 140 39.56 36.86 -18.59
CA ALA A 140 40.99 36.96 -18.89
C ALA A 140 41.34 38.38 -19.42
N PRO A 141 42.59 38.85 -19.23
CA PRO A 141 43.03 40.16 -19.70
C PRO A 141 42.88 40.32 -21.22
N ALA A 142 42.65 41.55 -21.68
CA ALA A 142 42.47 41.82 -23.11
C ALA A 142 43.65 41.30 -23.95
N GLY A 143 43.34 40.62 -25.07
CA GLY A 143 44.33 40.02 -25.97
C GLY A 143 44.90 38.67 -25.53
N PHE A 144 44.68 38.22 -24.29
CA PHE A 144 45.20 36.94 -23.80
C PHE A 144 44.64 35.76 -24.59
N VAL A 145 43.31 35.70 -24.76
CA VAL A 145 42.64 34.60 -25.45
C VAL A 145 43.06 34.54 -26.91
N ASP A 146 43.06 35.67 -27.63
CA ASP A 146 43.44 35.73 -29.05
C ASP A 146 44.89 35.27 -29.28
N HIS A 147 45.81 35.67 -28.41
CA HIS A 147 47.21 35.24 -28.47
C HIS A 147 47.36 33.73 -28.30
N TRP A 148 46.62 33.15 -27.36
CA TRP A 148 46.61 31.70 -27.17
C TRP A 148 45.88 30.96 -28.30
N VAL A 149 44.86 31.55 -28.93
CA VAL A 149 44.23 30.98 -30.13
C VAL A 149 45.27 30.84 -31.26
N GLU A 150 46.06 31.88 -31.52
CA GLU A 150 47.11 31.85 -32.54
C GLU A 150 48.17 30.78 -32.23
N ARG A 151 48.70 30.78 -31.00
CA ARG A 151 49.71 29.80 -30.56
C ARG A 151 49.20 28.36 -30.69
N LEU A 152 48.01 28.08 -30.17
CA LEU A 152 47.44 26.73 -30.23
C LEU A 152 47.04 26.34 -31.66
N GLY A 153 46.66 27.31 -32.49
CA GLY A 153 46.47 27.15 -33.94
C GLY A 153 47.70 26.54 -34.61
N LEU A 154 48.89 27.09 -34.34
CA LEU A 154 50.15 26.55 -34.85
C LEU A 154 50.41 25.12 -34.35
N TRP A 155 50.08 24.81 -33.10
CA TRP A 155 50.30 23.46 -32.54
C TRP A 155 49.41 22.41 -33.19
N VAL A 156 48.13 22.74 -33.43
CA VAL A 156 47.20 21.82 -34.10
C VAL A 156 47.51 21.62 -35.58
N GLU A 157 48.04 22.65 -36.25
CA GLU A 157 48.59 22.56 -37.62
C GLU A 157 49.81 21.62 -37.67
N ASN A 158 50.64 21.61 -36.62
CA ASN A 158 51.77 20.69 -36.45
C ASN A 158 51.36 19.31 -35.87
N GLY A 159 50.07 18.96 -35.98
CA GLY A 159 49.58 17.61 -35.77
C GLY A 159 49.11 17.28 -34.35
N VAL A 160 49.10 18.23 -33.41
CA VAL A 160 48.47 18.02 -32.10
C VAL A 160 46.96 17.84 -32.29
N ALA A 161 46.41 16.74 -31.77
CA ALA A 161 45.01 16.37 -31.95
C ALA A 161 44.08 17.00 -30.89
N GLY A 162 44.64 17.54 -29.81
CA GLY A 162 43.86 18.20 -28.77
C GLY A 162 44.63 18.45 -27.48
N PHE A 163 43.92 19.00 -26.50
CA PHE A 163 44.47 19.46 -25.23
C PHE A 163 43.69 18.94 -24.03
N ARG A 164 44.37 18.72 -22.91
CA ARG A 164 43.75 18.61 -21.59
C ARG A 164 44.04 19.87 -20.79
N CYS A 165 42.99 20.60 -20.44
CA CYS A 165 43.07 21.87 -19.75
C CYS A 165 43.10 21.65 -18.23
N GLU A 166 44.14 22.18 -17.58
CA GLU A 166 44.24 22.27 -16.12
C GLU A 166 43.87 23.68 -15.63
N GLY A 167 43.64 23.84 -14.32
CA GLY A 167 43.38 25.16 -13.73
C GLY A 167 42.05 25.81 -14.17
N LEU A 168 41.01 25.02 -14.42
CA LEU A 168 39.75 25.48 -15.04
C LEU A 168 39.10 26.69 -14.36
N ALA A 169 39.24 26.83 -13.03
CA ALA A 169 38.66 27.92 -12.24
C ALA A 169 39.32 29.30 -12.48
N HIS A 170 40.50 29.34 -13.10
CA HIS A 170 41.26 30.56 -13.31
C HIS A 170 40.88 31.33 -14.58
N LEU A 171 40.19 30.69 -15.52
CA LEU A 171 39.62 31.32 -16.71
C LEU A 171 38.09 31.32 -16.64
N ALA A 172 37.44 32.35 -17.18
CA ALA A 172 35.98 32.37 -17.23
C ALA A 172 35.47 31.32 -18.24
N PRO A 173 34.28 30.74 -18.06
CA PRO A 173 33.66 29.84 -19.04
C PRO A 173 33.54 30.45 -20.44
N ALA A 174 33.35 31.77 -20.53
CA ALA A 174 33.33 32.47 -21.79
C ALA A 174 34.73 32.54 -22.44
N ASP A 175 35.81 32.69 -21.66
CA ASP A 175 37.18 32.72 -22.19
C ASP A 175 37.56 31.34 -22.75
N TRP A 176 37.17 30.28 -22.04
CA TRP A 176 37.29 28.91 -22.54
C TRP A 176 36.52 28.71 -23.84
N ARG A 177 35.28 29.22 -23.93
CA ARG A 177 34.47 29.10 -25.15
C ARG A 177 35.13 29.80 -26.33
N ASP A 178 35.60 31.03 -26.11
CA ASP A 178 36.26 31.85 -27.14
C ASP A 178 37.56 31.16 -27.62
N LEU A 179 38.37 30.65 -26.69
CA LEU A 179 39.60 29.90 -26.99
C LEU A 179 39.32 28.63 -27.81
N ILE A 180 38.36 27.80 -27.36
CA ILE A 180 38.00 26.54 -28.02
C ILE A 180 37.48 26.82 -29.44
N GLN A 181 36.58 27.80 -29.60
CA GLN A 181 36.03 28.16 -30.91
C GLN A 181 37.11 28.72 -31.84
N GLY A 182 38.00 29.57 -31.33
CA GLY A 182 39.11 30.13 -32.11
C GLY A 182 40.03 29.05 -32.66
N VAL A 183 40.46 28.10 -31.84
CA VAL A 183 41.34 27.01 -32.31
C VAL A 183 40.59 26.03 -33.22
N ARG A 184 39.31 25.75 -32.95
CA ARG A 184 38.50 24.90 -33.85
C ARG A 184 38.23 25.53 -35.20
N ALA A 185 38.34 26.86 -35.34
CA ALA A 185 38.32 27.52 -36.64
C ALA A 185 39.56 27.17 -37.49
N VAL A 186 40.70 26.87 -36.85
CA VAL A 186 41.91 26.36 -37.52
C VAL A 186 41.78 24.85 -37.79
N ARG A 187 41.35 24.08 -36.79
CA ARG A 187 41.19 22.62 -36.90
C ARG A 187 39.91 22.13 -36.20
N GLN A 188 38.89 21.83 -36.99
CA GLN A 188 37.55 21.48 -36.48
C GLN A 188 37.51 20.21 -35.61
N ASP A 189 38.36 19.22 -35.88
CA ASP A 189 38.42 17.95 -35.12
C ASP A 189 39.30 18.02 -33.86
N CYS A 190 39.81 19.21 -33.49
CA CYS A 190 40.62 19.41 -32.28
C CYS A 190 39.80 19.12 -31.01
N ARG A 191 40.32 18.22 -30.17
CA ARG A 191 39.67 17.77 -28.94
C ARG A 191 40.09 18.58 -27.71
N TRP A 192 39.14 18.88 -26.83
CA TRP A 192 39.34 19.66 -25.62
C TRP A 192 38.82 18.91 -24.41
N LEU A 193 39.71 18.53 -23.48
CA LEU A 193 39.34 17.79 -22.27
C LEU A 193 39.52 18.67 -21.04
N ALA A 194 38.50 18.78 -20.20
CA ALA A 194 38.56 19.59 -18.99
C ALA A 194 38.95 18.72 -17.79
N TRP A 195 40.11 18.98 -17.16
CA TRP A 195 40.51 18.31 -15.92
C TRP A 195 39.70 18.85 -14.74
N THR A 196 38.58 18.19 -14.46
CA THR A 196 37.60 18.55 -13.42
C THR A 196 37.89 18.04 -12.00
N PRO A 197 38.77 17.05 -11.73
CA PRO A 197 39.08 16.69 -10.35
C PRO A 197 39.64 17.86 -9.55
N GLY A 198 39.10 18.09 -8.36
CA GLY A 198 39.45 19.23 -7.50
C GLY A 198 38.69 20.53 -7.79
N VAL A 199 37.82 20.56 -8.81
CA VAL A 199 36.95 21.71 -9.09
C VAL A 199 35.70 21.63 -8.22
N ALA A 200 35.30 22.74 -7.62
CA ALA A 200 34.13 22.77 -6.76
C ALA A 200 32.81 22.59 -7.55
N PRO A 201 31.76 21.97 -6.96
CA PRO A 201 30.53 21.67 -7.68
C PRO A 201 29.82 22.87 -8.34
N TRP A 202 29.88 24.05 -7.71
CA TRP A 202 29.27 25.27 -8.25
C TRP A 202 30.05 25.85 -9.45
N ASP A 203 31.34 25.54 -9.58
CA ASP A 203 32.19 25.98 -10.70
C ASP A 203 32.07 25.07 -11.92
N LEU A 204 31.47 23.87 -11.78
CA LEU A 204 31.25 22.92 -12.87
C LEU A 204 30.07 23.29 -13.77
N ALA A 205 28.94 23.72 -13.21
CA ALA A 205 27.72 23.99 -13.98
C ALA A 205 27.91 25.04 -15.10
N PRO A 206 28.67 26.14 -14.90
CA PRO A 206 28.95 27.12 -15.96
C PRO A 206 29.78 26.58 -17.13
N LEU A 207 30.44 25.42 -17.00
CA LEU A 207 31.20 24.80 -18.08
C LEU A 207 30.32 24.06 -19.10
N ALA A 208 29.04 23.81 -18.77
CA ALA A 208 28.10 23.21 -19.70
C ALA A 208 27.92 24.10 -20.95
N GLY A 209 28.05 23.52 -22.14
CA GLY A 209 27.96 24.27 -23.41
C GLY A 209 29.17 25.16 -23.75
N VAL A 210 30.27 25.09 -22.98
CA VAL A 210 31.54 25.77 -23.33
C VAL A 210 32.22 25.13 -24.54
N GLY A 211 32.05 23.82 -24.73
CA GLY A 211 32.52 23.08 -25.90
C GLY A 211 33.58 22.01 -25.64
N PHE A 212 33.84 21.64 -24.38
CA PHE A 212 34.70 20.50 -24.03
C PHE A 212 34.13 19.17 -24.56
N ASP A 213 35.01 18.29 -25.03
CA ASP A 213 34.70 16.96 -25.59
C ASP A 213 34.69 15.85 -24.54
N ALA A 214 35.35 16.06 -23.40
CA ALA A 214 35.29 15.18 -22.24
C ALA A 214 35.69 15.90 -20.95
N VAL A 215 35.29 15.32 -19.82
CA VAL A 215 35.67 15.73 -18.46
C VAL A 215 36.17 14.53 -17.66
N PHE A 216 36.77 14.72 -16.48
CA PHE A 216 37.37 13.63 -15.69
C PHE A 216 36.71 13.46 -14.32
N SER A 217 36.35 12.23 -13.95
CA SER A 217 35.80 11.94 -12.61
C SER A 217 36.87 12.00 -11.53
N SER A 218 36.48 12.28 -10.29
CA SER A 218 37.33 12.18 -9.10
C SER A 218 37.44 10.74 -8.56
N PHE A 219 37.16 9.72 -9.37
CA PHE A 219 37.24 8.31 -9.00
C PHE A 219 38.51 7.88 -8.23
N PRO A 220 39.74 8.35 -8.56
CA PRO A 220 40.94 7.98 -7.80
C PRO A 220 40.90 8.25 -6.30
N TRP A 221 40.05 9.17 -5.86
CA TRP A 221 39.88 9.55 -4.44
C TRP A 221 38.61 8.94 -3.82
N TRP A 222 37.91 8.08 -4.55
CA TRP A 222 36.71 7.40 -4.08
C TRP A 222 37.04 6.14 -3.28
N ASP A 223 36.33 5.97 -2.17
CA ASP A 223 36.53 4.88 -1.20
C ASP A 223 35.76 3.60 -1.56
N TYR A 224 35.29 3.49 -2.81
CA TYR A 224 34.43 2.41 -3.31
C TYR A 224 33.04 2.33 -2.67
N ARG A 225 32.61 3.33 -1.88
CA ARG A 225 31.34 3.28 -1.15
C ARG A 225 30.54 4.57 -1.15
N ALA A 226 31.19 5.72 -1.07
CA ALA A 226 30.54 7.00 -0.85
C ALA A 226 29.64 7.41 -2.03
N GLU A 227 28.47 7.97 -1.73
CA GLU A 227 27.48 8.30 -2.76
C GLU A 227 27.89 9.47 -3.66
N TRP A 228 28.85 10.31 -3.22
CA TRP A 228 29.26 11.51 -3.93
C TRP A 228 29.75 11.26 -5.35
N LEU A 229 30.26 10.06 -5.66
CA LEU A 229 30.72 9.71 -7.01
C LEU A 229 29.57 9.65 -8.02
N LEU A 230 28.39 9.18 -7.60
CA LEU A 230 27.19 9.14 -8.43
C LEU A 230 26.75 10.57 -8.77
N GLU A 231 26.66 11.42 -7.75
CA GLU A 231 26.29 12.83 -7.93
C GLU A 231 27.30 13.60 -8.78
N GLU A 232 28.60 13.36 -8.59
CA GLU A 232 29.65 13.95 -9.40
C GLU A 232 29.51 13.52 -10.86
N THR A 233 29.30 12.23 -11.10
CA THR A 233 29.15 11.70 -12.47
C THR A 233 27.96 12.36 -13.17
N ASP A 234 26.84 12.56 -12.49
CA ASP A 234 25.67 13.24 -13.05
C ASP A 234 25.95 14.73 -13.36
N ARG A 235 26.63 15.45 -12.46
CA ARG A 235 27.07 16.84 -12.70
C ARG A 235 28.00 16.93 -13.91
N LEU A 236 28.98 16.03 -14.01
CA LEU A 236 29.96 16.01 -15.09
C LEU A 236 29.36 15.65 -16.45
N ARG A 237 28.39 14.73 -16.49
CA ARG A 237 27.69 14.32 -17.73
C ARG A 237 26.89 15.46 -18.36
N ALA A 238 26.49 16.46 -17.58
CA ALA A 238 25.85 17.68 -18.11
C ALA A 238 26.83 18.55 -18.91
N ILE A 239 28.14 18.38 -18.70
CA ILE A 239 29.19 19.12 -19.42
C ILE A 239 29.63 18.35 -20.66
N ALA A 240 30.11 17.11 -20.48
CA ALA A 240 30.66 16.27 -21.54
C ALA A 240 30.75 14.78 -21.08
N PRO A 241 31.04 13.81 -21.98
CA PRO A 241 31.35 12.45 -21.59
C PRO A 241 32.45 12.36 -20.51
N VAL A 242 32.27 11.47 -19.54
CA VAL A 242 33.13 11.39 -18.35
C VAL A 242 34.21 10.33 -18.53
N ILE A 243 35.48 10.72 -18.49
CA ILE A 243 36.63 9.81 -18.48
C ILE A 243 36.98 9.48 -17.04
N ALA A 244 37.09 8.20 -16.72
CA ALA A 244 37.51 7.74 -15.41
C ALA A 244 39.03 7.45 -15.42
N PRO A 245 39.85 8.24 -14.71
CA PRO A 245 41.26 7.93 -14.53
C PRO A 245 41.42 6.81 -13.49
N VAL A 246 42.22 5.77 -13.79
CA VAL A 246 42.50 4.71 -12.80
C VAL A 246 43.27 5.24 -11.59
N GLU A 247 44.09 6.25 -11.82
CA GLU A 247 44.73 7.11 -10.84
C GLU A 247 45.09 8.45 -11.51
N ALA A 248 45.28 9.52 -10.73
CA ALA A 248 45.74 10.79 -11.28
C ALA A 248 47.25 10.75 -11.57
N PRO A 249 47.73 11.35 -12.68
CA PRO A 249 49.12 11.17 -13.14
C PRO A 249 50.21 11.42 -12.11
N TYR A 250 50.06 12.43 -11.27
CA TYR A 250 51.06 12.84 -10.25
C TYR A 250 50.61 12.54 -8.81
N ALA A 251 49.55 11.75 -8.64
CA ALA A 251 49.09 11.35 -7.32
C ALA A 251 49.87 10.13 -6.79
N LYS A 252 49.74 9.88 -5.49
CA LYS A 252 50.27 8.68 -4.87
C LYS A 252 49.68 7.43 -5.55
N ARG A 253 50.56 6.53 -6.00
CA ARG A 253 50.20 5.33 -6.78
C ARG A 253 49.24 4.40 -6.03
N VAL A 254 48.24 3.88 -6.72
CA VAL A 254 47.27 2.90 -6.19
C VAL A 254 47.97 1.63 -5.69
N ALA A 255 49.03 1.19 -6.37
CA ALA A 255 49.84 0.05 -5.94
C ALA A 255 50.62 0.30 -4.64
N SER A 256 50.91 1.55 -4.27
CA SER A 256 51.63 1.88 -3.03
C SER A 256 50.80 1.70 -1.75
N TRP A 257 49.49 1.47 -1.88
CA TRP A 257 48.59 1.31 -0.74
C TRP A 257 48.63 -0.10 -0.15
N ARG A 258 49.33 -1.03 -0.82
CA ARG A 258 49.48 -2.43 -0.40
C ARG A 258 50.93 -2.88 -0.41
N ASN A 259 51.30 -3.66 0.59
CA ASN A 259 52.66 -4.15 0.74
C ASN A 259 52.90 -5.45 -0.05
N ASP A 260 51.93 -6.36 -0.11
CA ASP A 260 52.03 -7.65 -0.83
C ASP A 260 51.78 -7.49 -2.34
N PRO A 261 52.63 -8.04 -3.24
CA PRO A 261 52.41 -8.01 -4.69
C PRO A 261 51.03 -8.49 -5.18
N ALA A 262 50.46 -9.54 -4.58
CA ALA A 262 49.14 -10.05 -4.98
C ALA A 262 48.02 -9.06 -4.60
N ASP A 263 48.15 -8.39 -3.46
CA ASP A 263 47.23 -7.32 -3.03
C ASP A 263 47.35 -6.07 -3.90
N ARG A 264 48.56 -5.74 -4.36
CA ARG A 264 48.79 -4.63 -5.31
C ARG A 264 48.08 -4.88 -6.63
N TYR A 265 48.24 -6.08 -7.20
CA TYR A 265 47.55 -6.47 -8.43
C TYR A 265 46.03 -6.40 -8.24
N ARG A 266 45.47 -7.00 -7.18
CA ARG A 266 44.03 -6.96 -6.91
C ARG A 266 43.49 -5.52 -6.79
N ASN A 267 44.20 -4.66 -6.07
CA ASN A 267 43.79 -3.26 -5.91
C ASN A 267 43.84 -2.49 -7.23
N ALA A 268 44.88 -2.72 -8.05
CA ALA A 268 45.02 -2.09 -9.36
C ALA A 268 43.97 -2.60 -10.38
N ALA A 269 43.75 -3.92 -10.43
CA ALA A 269 42.70 -4.52 -11.26
C ALA A 269 41.30 -4.02 -10.84
N ARG A 270 41.08 -3.84 -9.52
CA ARG A 270 39.84 -3.25 -9.00
C ARG A 270 39.63 -1.82 -9.49
N ALA A 271 40.68 -1.00 -9.51
CA ALA A 271 40.61 0.36 -10.05
C ALA A 271 40.27 0.36 -11.56
N VAL A 272 40.93 -0.48 -12.36
CA VAL A 272 40.71 -0.59 -13.81
C VAL A 272 39.27 -0.94 -14.15
N TRP A 273 38.73 -2.00 -13.56
CA TRP A 273 37.38 -2.48 -13.88
C TRP A 273 36.28 -1.55 -13.35
N THR A 274 36.49 -0.92 -12.20
CA THR A 274 35.55 0.08 -11.69
C THR A 274 35.53 1.31 -12.60
N ALA A 275 36.70 1.84 -12.99
CA ALA A 275 36.82 2.93 -13.96
C ALA A 275 36.14 2.60 -15.30
N ALA A 276 36.25 1.36 -15.77
CA ALA A 276 35.62 0.90 -17.01
C ALA A 276 34.08 0.82 -16.94
N VAL A 277 33.49 0.62 -15.76
CA VAL A 277 32.02 0.66 -15.59
C VAL A 277 31.52 2.09 -15.49
N ILE A 278 32.19 2.92 -14.68
CA ILE A 278 31.69 4.27 -14.37
C ILE A 278 31.97 5.27 -15.51
N GLY A 279 33.03 5.07 -16.30
CA GLY A 279 33.48 6.02 -17.33
C GLY A 279 32.93 5.76 -18.74
N ASP A 280 32.79 6.83 -19.54
CA ASP A 280 32.69 6.82 -21.01
C ASP A 280 34.06 6.63 -21.68
N GLY A 281 35.12 6.70 -20.88
CA GLY A 281 36.50 6.51 -21.27
C GLY A 281 37.38 6.17 -20.08
N LEU A 282 38.63 5.82 -20.37
CA LEU A 282 39.63 5.41 -19.40
C LEU A 282 40.89 6.27 -19.58
N LEU A 283 41.51 6.70 -18.47
CA LEU A 283 42.86 7.25 -18.46
C LEU A 283 43.77 6.39 -17.59
N VAL A 284 44.92 5.99 -18.15
CA VAL A 284 45.95 5.22 -17.44
C VAL A 284 47.29 5.95 -17.54
N PRO A 285 47.90 6.38 -16.41
CA PRO A 285 49.22 6.99 -16.44
C PRO A 285 50.34 5.94 -16.51
N MET A 286 51.44 6.33 -17.16
CA MET A 286 52.60 5.46 -17.36
C MET A 286 53.09 4.87 -16.04
N GLY A 287 53.51 3.60 -16.06
CA GLY A 287 53.96 2.86 -14.89
C GLY A 287 52.82 2.26 -14.05
N PHE A 288 51.56 2.62 -14.29
CA PHE A 288 50.44 1.94 -13.66
C PHE A 288 50.37 0.48 -14.11
N GLU A 289 50.60 0.21 -15.40
CA GLU A 289 50.62 -1.13 -15.99
C GLU A 289 51.74 -2.05 -15.43
N ASP A 290 52.72 -1.45 -14.76
CA ASP A 290 53.82 -2.14 -14.09
C ASP A 290 53.58 -2.31 -12.58
N ALA A 291 52.41 -1.88 -12.08
CA ALA A 291 52.09 -1.75 -10.66
C ALA A 291 53.15 -0.94 -9.88
N ALA A 292 53.69 0.12 -10.50
CA ALA A 292 54.72 0.95 -9.90
C ALA A 292 54.26 1.58 -8.57
N THR A 293 55.11 1.54 -7.55
CA THR A 293 54.81 2.08 -6.21
C THR A 293 55.34 3.49 -5.97
N HIS A 294 56.25 3.97 -6.83
CA HIS A 294 56.79 5.31 -6.74
C HIS A 294 55.94 6.29 -7.57
N THR A 295 55.65 7.45 -6.99
CA THR A 295 54.91 8.56 -7.60
C THR A 295 55.65 9.08 -8.82
N LEU A 296 54.92 9.45 -9.87
CA LEU A 296 55.45 10.25 -10.97
C LEU A 296 55.46 11.70 -10.52
N GLU A 297 56.61 12.35 -10.54
CA GLU A 297 56.75 13.75 -10.14
C GLU A 297 56.61 14.67 -11.38
N ARG A 298 56.22 15.94 -11.16
CA ARG A 298 56.01 16.89 -12.26
C ARG A 298 57.30 17.24 -13.01
N ASP A 299 58.47 17.09 -12.39
CA ASP A 299 59.78 17.26 -13.02
C ASP A 299 60.22 16.03 -13.85
N GLY A 300 59.37 15.00 -13.93
CA GLY A 300 59.64 13.75 -14.63
C GLY A 300 60.40 12.71 -13.82
N SER A 301 60.70 12.98 -12.54
CA SER A 301 61.33 12.02 -11.64
C SER A 301 60.32 11.04 -11.00
N GLY A 302 60.81 10.12 -10.18
CA GLY A 302 59.97 9.28 -9.32
C GLY A 302 59.55 7.91 -9.87
N VAL A 303 59.20 7.75 -11.16
CA VAL A 303 58.81 6.41 -11.69
C VAL A 303 60.03 5.55 -12.06
N ARG A 304 60.00 4.26 -11.71
CA ARG A 304 60.92 3.25 -12.24
C ARG A 304 60.11 2.20 -13.00
N GLU A 305 60.32 2.11 -14.32
CA GLU A 305 59.65 1.12 -15.16
C GLU A 305 60.15 -0.29 -14.84
N ASN A 306 59.25 -1.26 -14.89
CA ASN A 306 59.61 -2.67 -15.00
C ASN A 306 59.51 -3.05 -16.48
N PRO A 307 60.61 -3.33 -17.20
CA PRO A 307 60.59 -3.61 -18.64
C PRO A 307 59.67 -4.77 -19.05
N GLN A 308 59.30 -5.64 -18.12
CA GLN A 308 58.40 -6.78 -18.34
C GLN A 308 56.93 -6.50 -17.94
N GLY A 309 56.68 -5.46 -17.14
CA GLY A 309 55.38 -5.12 -16.54
C GLY A 309 54.78 -6.19 -15.62
N ASP A 310 53.60 -5.94 -15.06
CA ASP A 310 52.83 -6.97 -14.36
C ASP A 310 52.02 -7.80 -15.38
N PRO A 311 52.21 -9.13 -15.45
CA PRO A 311 51.54 -9.94 -16.46
C PRO A 311 50.00 -10.00 -16.35
N GLY A 312 49.43 -9.73 -15.17
CA GLY A 312 47.98 -9.70 -14.99
C GLY A 312 47.40 -8.36 -15.43
N LEU A 313 48.02 -7.26 -15.01
CA LEU A 313 47.42 -5.94 -15.12
C LEU A 313 47.31 -5.44 -16.56
N HIS A 314 48.29 -5.78 -17.42
CA HIS A 314 48.23 -5.45 -18.84
C HIS A 314 47.06 -6.17 -19.54
N ILE A 315 46.73 -7.40 -19.12
CA ILE A 315 45.60 -8.18 -19.64
C ILE A 315 44.29 -7.51 -19.22
N ASP A 316 44.17 -7.08 -17.96
CA ASP A 316 42.98 -6.39 -17.47
C ASP A 316 42.77 -5.03 -18.17
N ILE A 317 43.83 -4.24 -18.34
CA ILE A 317 43.76 -2.97 -19.09
C ILE A 317 43.29 -3.21 -20.53
N GLY A 318 43.89 -4.18 -21.22
CA GLY A 318 43.48 -4.54 -22.57
C GLY A 318 42.02 -5.02 -22.65
N ARG A 319 41.57 -5.85 -21.71
CA ARG A 319 40.19 -6.35 -21.62
C ARG A 319 39.20 -5.24 -21.29
N ALA A 320 39.54 -4.34 -20.38
CA ALA A 320 38.71 -3.17 -20.04
C ALA A 320 38.53 -2.25 -21.25
N ASN A 321 39.61 -1.96 -22.00
CA ASN A 321 39.54 -1.19 -23.25
C ASN A 321 38.67 -1.87 -24.32
N GLN A 322 38.74 -3.20 -24.45
CA GLN A 322 37.85 -3.96 -25.33
C GLN A 322 36.38 -3.90 -24.88
N TRP A 323 36.12 -4.02 -23.58
CA TRP A 323 34.77 -3.97 -23.02
C TRP A 323 34.13 -2.60 -23.20
N LEU A 324 34.87 -1.52 -22.94
CA LEU A 324 34.45 -0.15 -23.24
C LEU A 324 34.08 0.05 -24.72
N THR A 325 34.83 -0.60 -25.62
CA THR A 325 34.53 -0.56 -27.06
C THR A 325 33.25 -1.32 -27.40
N ARG A 326 33.06 -2.53 -26.83
CA ARG A 326 31.86 -3.36 -27.07
C ARG A 326 30.58 -2.75 -26.48
N THR A 327 30.72 -2.03 -25.37
CA THR A 327 29.60 -1.42 -24.62
C THR A 327 29.55 0.10 -24.80
N ALA A 328 30.08 0.62 -25.93
CA ALA A 328 30.18 2.06 -26.17
C ALA A 328 28.83 2.82 -26.18
N SER A 329 27.70 2.11 -26.28
CA SER A 329 26.34 2.64 -26.16
C SER A 329 25.91 2.91 -24.72
N ALA A 330 26.59 2.34 -23.73
CA ALA A 330 26.25 2.40 -22.31
C ALA A 330 26.55 3.76 -21.65
N ARG A 331 26.09 4.87 -22.23
CA ARG A 331 26.44 6.24 -21.81
C ARG A 331 25.42 6.87 -20.87
N GLY A 332 24.43 6.09 -20.43
CA GLY A 332 23.39 6.49 -19.48
C GLY A 332 23.93 6.87 -18.11
N PRO A 333 23.05 7.29 -17.18
CA PRO A 333 23.42 7.60 -15.80
C PRO A 333 24.06 6.40 -15.10
N LEU A 334 24.91 6.72 -14.13
CA LEU A 334 25.47 5.70 -13.24
C LEU A 334 24.48 5.46 -12.11
N HIS A 335 24.13 4.20 -11.88
CA HIS A 335 23.17 3.81 -10.86
C HIS A 335 23.85 2.95 -9.80
N SER A 336 23.54 3.20 -8.53
CA SER A 336 23.78 2.21 -7.47
C SER A 336 22.62 1.23 -7.40
N LEU A 337 22.92 -0.07 -7.48
CA LEU A 337 21.93 -1.14 -7.31
C LEU A 337 21.83 -1.61 -5.85
N GLN A 338 22.65 -1.06 -4.95
CA GLN A 338 22.68 -1.39 -3.54
C GLN A 338 22.71 -0.14 -2.65
N GLY A 339 22.22 -0.26 -1.41
CA GLY A 339 22.16 0.86 -0.48
C GLY A 339 23.49 1.08 0.26
N PRO A 340 23.71 2.26 0.87
CA PRO A 340 24.99 2.61 1.51
C PRO A 340 25.38 1.69 2.68
N HIS A 341 24.43 0.99 3.28
CA HIS A 341 24.64 0.08 4.42
C HIS A 341 24.90 -1.38 4.03
N THR A 342 24.95 -1.72 2.74
CA THR A 342 25.23 -3.10 2.32
C THR A 342 26.72 -3.41 2.37
N GLY A 343 27.07 -4.69 2.58
CA GLY A 343 28.47 -5.15 2.62
C GLY A 343 29.19 -5.04 1.28
N VAL A 344 28.47 -4.87 0.17
CA VAL A 344 29.02 -4.74 -1.19
C VAL A 344 28.55 -3.43 -1.84
N THR A 345 29.29 -2.99 -2.86
CA THR A 345 28.92 -1.88 -3.74
C THR A 345 28.60 -2.46 -5.12
N ALA A 346 27.43 -2.13 -5.66
CA ALA A 346 26.99 -2.56 -6.99
C ALA A 346 26.67 -1.35 -7.86
N LEU A 347 27.50 -1.11 -8.89
CA LEU A 347 27.35 0.03 -9.80
C LEU A 347 26.99 -0.42 -11.21
N PHE A 348 25.93 0.16 -11.76
CA PHE A 348 25.38 -0.16 -13.07
C PHE A 348 25.37 1.05 -14.00
N ARG A 349 25.69 0.83 -15.27
CA ARG A 349 25.58 1.84 -16.34
C ARG A 349 24.99 1.24 -17.61
N GLY A 350 23.83 1.75 -18.04
CA GLY A 350 23.10 1.34 -19.25
C GLY A 350 23.19 2.37 -20.37
N ASP A 351 22.37 2.22 -21.42
CA ASP A 351 22.33 3.14 -22.56
C ASP A 351 21.47 4.40 -22.37
N GLY A 352 20.70 4.50 -21.29
CA GLY A 352 19.86 5.67 -21.01
C GLY A 352 18.49 5.63 -21.68
N ALA A 353 18.15 4.58 -22.44
CA ALA A 353 16.96 4.54 -23.28
C ALA A 353 15.89 3.60 -22.72
N ALA A 354 14.96 4.10 -21.90
CA ALA A 354 13.97 3.30 -21.17
C ALA A 354 13.12 2.29 -22.01
N THR A 355 12.99 2.49 -23.33
CA THR A 355 12.06 1.71 -24.18
C THR A 355 12.65 1.25 -25.52
N ALA A 356 13.97 1.27 -25.72
CA ALA A 356 14.53 0.80 -26.99
C ALA A 356 14.21 -0.70 -27.18
N PRO A 357 13.62 -1.12 -28.32
CA PRO A 357 13.25 -2.51 -28.54
C PRO A 357 14.46 -3.43 -28.45
N ALA A 358 14.27 -4.65 -27.93
CA ALA A 358 15.29 -5.68 -27.96
C ALA A 358 15.70 -5.92 -29.42
N GLY A 359 16.89 -5.43 -29.80
CA GLY A 359 17.35 -5.49 -31.18
C GLY A 359 17.48 -6.95 -31.64
N ASN A 360 16.94 -7.28 -32.82
CA ASN A 360 17.02 -8.62 -33.41
C ASN A 360 18.42 -8.98 -33.96
N GLY A 361 19.48 -8.27 -33.55
CA GLY A 361 20.85 -8.38 -34.07
C GLY A 361 21.91 -8.68 -33.01
N ARG A 362 23.13 -9.02 -33.46
CA ARG A 362 24.28 -9.52 -32.67
C ARG A 362 24.93 -8.55 -31.64
N ASN A 363 24.32 -7.41 -31.31
CA ASN A 363 24.80 -6.54 -30.22
C ASN A 363 23.83 -6.65 -29.03
N LYS A 364 24.10 -7.58 -28.10
CA LYS A 364 23.11 -8.14 -27.17
C LYS A 364 23.29 -7.83 -25.67
N SER A 365 24.19 -6.93 -25.27
CA SER A 365 24.20 -6.38 -23.92
C SER A 365 24.85 -4.98 -23.89
N SER A 366 24.06 -3.94 -23.60
CA SER A 366 24.55 -2.55 -23.44
C SER A 366 24.68 -2.12 -21.98
N GLY A 367 24.37 -2.98 -21.01
CA GLY A 367 24.51 -2.68 -19.58
C GLY A 367 25.84 -3.17 -19.01
N ARG A 368 26.57 -2.29 -18.31
CA ARG A 368 27.80 -2.61 -17.57
C ARG A 368 27.50 -2.65 -16.07
N LEU A 369 27.90 -3.70 -15.37
CA LEU A 369 27.75 -3.83 -13.92
C LEU A 369 29.07 -4.28 -13.28
N VAL A 370 29.48 -3.60 -12.21
CA VAL A 370 30.50 -4.08 -11.28
C VAL A 370 29.87 -4.28 -9.90
N VAL A 371 30.12 -5.43 -9.29
CA VAL A 371 29.77 -5.72 -7.89
C VAL A 371 31.06 -5.99 -7.15
N LEU A 372 31.42 -5.15 -6.19
CA LEU A 372 32.70 -5.24 -5.50
C LEU A 372 32.53 -5.21 -3.99
N ASN A 373 33.51 -5.77 -3.29
CA ASN A 373 33.66 -5.64 -1.85
C ASN A 373 34.58 -4.43 -1.55
N PRO A 374 34.05 -3.35 -0.96
CA PRO A 374 34.86 -2.19 -0.62
C PRO A 374 35.79 -2.45 0.56
N ASN A 375 35.52 -3.47 1.39
CA ASN A 375 36.34 -3.80 2.54
C ASN A 375 37.51 -4.72 2.17
N ASP A 376 38.69 -4.45 2.72
CA ASP A 376 39.93 -5.18 2.43
C ASP A 376 40.27 -6.24 3.47
N ASP A 377 39.52 -6.33 4.58
CA ASP A 377 39.75 -7.33 5.63
C ASP A 377 38.58 -8.34 5.83
N GLN A 378 37.38 -8.03 5.35
CA GLN A 378 36.18 -8.86 5.57
C GLN A 378 35.50 -9.24 4.25
N ALA A 379 35.00 -10.47 4.18
CA ALA A 379 34.16 -10.94 3.08
C ALA A 379 32.75 -10.33 3.17
N ALA A 380 32.08 -10.17 2.03
CA ALA A 380 30.75 -9.57 1.94
C ALA A 380 29.82 -10.40 1.05
N SER A 381 28.53 -10.45 1.38
CA SER A 381 27.52 -11.21 0.62
C SER A 381 26.69 -10.27 -0.26
N PRO A 382 26.72 -10.40 -1.60
CA PRO A 382 25.81 -9.68 -2.48
C PRO A 382 24.38 -10.22 -2.37
N ASP A 383 23.39 -9.33 -2.29
CA ASP A 383 21.98 -9.68 -2.50
C ASP A 383 21.65 -9.61 -3.99
N TRP A 384 21.68 -10.77 -4.65
CA TRP A 384 21.48 -10.88 -6.10
C TRP A 384 20.04 -10.57 -6.54
N ASP A 385 19.05 -10.81 -5.68
CA ASP A 385 17.66 -10.51 -5.99
C ASP A 385 17.41 -9.01 -5.90
N ALA A 386 17.98 -8.33 -4.90
CA ALA A 386 17.94 -6.87 -4.80
C ALA A 386 18.66 -6.19 -5.98
N ILE A 387 19.81 -6.72 -6.41
CA ILE A 387 20.55 -6.20 -7.57
C ILE A 387 19.70 -6.31 -8.85
N ARG A 388 19.04 -7.46 -9.08
CA ARG A 388 18.18 -7.66 -10.26
C ARG A 388 16.94 -6.76 -10.23
N ALA A 389 16.30 -6.64 -9.07
CA ALA A 389 15.07 -5.84 -8.91
C ALA A 389 15.29 -4.33 -9.11
N ARG A 390 16.54 -3.86 -8.98
CA ARG A 390 16.91 -2.44 -9.10
C ARG A 390 17.54 -2.07 -10.45
N LEU A 391 17.66 -3.01 -11.39
CA LEU A 391 18.14 -2.69 -12.73
C LEU A 391 17.19 -1.67 -13.40
N PRO A 392 17.69 -0.52 -13.85
CA PRO A 392 16.85 0.54 -14.42
C PRO A 392 16.47 0.24 -15.87
N GLU A 393 15.61 1.06 -16.46
CA GLU A 393 15.42 1.16 -17.93
C GLU A 393 15.12 -0.16 -18.65
N GLY A 394 14.36 -1.08 -18.03
CA GLY A 394 13.92 -2.33 -18.65
C GLY A 394 15.01 -3.41 -18.79
N TYR A 395 16.21 -3.20 -18.22
CA TYR A 395 17.18 -4.27 -18.04
C TYR A 395 16.67 -5.23 -16.98
N SER A 396 16.70 -6.54 -17.26
CA SER A 396 16.09 -7.54 -16.36
C SER A 396 16.90 -8.82 -16.23
N ARG A 397 17.95 -9.00 -17.04
CA ARG A 397 18.80 -10.19 -17.04
C ARG A 397 20.26 -9.81 -16.81
N LEU A 398 20.92 -10.48 -15.86
CA LEU A 398 22.36 -10.40 -15.65
C LEU A 398 23.06 -11.43 -16.54
N ASP A 399 24.08 -10.99 -17.28
CA ASP A 399 24.85 -11.79 -18.22
C ASP A 399 26.32 -11.90 -17.78
N GLN A 400 27.02 -12.93 -18.26
CA GLN A 400 28.48 -12.99 -18.14
C GLN A 400 29.10 -11.82 -18.91
N TRP A 401 30.13 -11.19 -18.36
CA TRP A 401 30.71 -9.98 -18.96
C TRP A 401 31.42 -10.25 -20.31
N ASP A 402 31.85 -11.51 -20.55
CA ASP A 402 32.58 -11.95 -21.75
C ASP A 402 31.73 -12.72 -22.77
N ALA A 403 30.51 -13.11 -22.40
CA ALA A 403 29.56 -13.80 -23.26
C ALA A 403 28.14 -13.29 -22.97
N ASP A 404 27.38 -12.90 -24.01
CA ASP A 404 25.96 -12.48 -23.93
C ASP A 404 25.01 -13.65 -23.51
N ARG A 405 25.37 -14.34 -22.43
CA ARG A 405 24.75 -15.52 -21.85
C ARG A 405 24.46 -15.22 -20.39
N PRO A 406 23.38 -15.79 -19.82
CA PRO A 406 23.04 -15.57 -18.42
C PRO A 406 24.19 -15.94 -17.47
N ALA A 407 24.40 -15.14 -16.44
CA ALA A 407 25.31 -15.51 -15.34
C ALA A 407 24.63 -16.57 -14.46
N GLN A 408 24.94 -17.85 -14.69
CA GLN A 408 24.27 -18.99 -14.05
C GLN A 408 24.81 -19.35 -12.65
N ASP A 409 26.04 -18.94 -12.32
CA ASP A 409 26.72 -19.28 -11.06
C ASP A 409 27.30 -18.04 -10.36
N LEU A 410 26.43 -17.16 -9.86
CA LEU A 410 26.87 -15.98 -9.10
C LEU A 410 27.28 -16.39 -7.67
N PRO A 411 28.48 -16.01 -7.19
CA PRO A 411 28.97 -16.48 -5.91
C PRO A 411 28.15 -15.88 -4.75
N PRO A 412 27.94 -16.64 -3.66
CA PRO A 412 27.19 -16.15 -2.50
C PRO A 412 27.97 -15.11 -1.68
N THR A 413 29.30 -15.08 -1.81
CA THR A 413 30.20 -14.19 -1.06
C THR A 413 31.35 -13.70 -1.94
N LEU A 414 31.76 -12.44 -1.74
CA LEU A 414 32.97 -11.83 -2.28
C LEU A 414 34.04 -11.78 -1.19
N ALA A 415 35.27 -12.20 -1.52
CA ALA A 415 36.41 -12.08 -0.61
C ALA A 415 36.75 -10.60 -0.33
N PRO A 416 37.57 -10.30 0.70
CA PRO A 416 38.02 -8.94 0.95
C PRO A 416 38.72 -8.35 -0.30
N GLY A 417 38.26 -7.18 -0.72
CA GLY A 417 38.74 -6.47 -1.92
C GLY A 417 38.37 -7.09 -3.26
N ASP A 418 37.56 -8.15 -3.29
CA ASP A 418 37.21 -8.89 -4.50
C ASP A 418 36.06 -8.23 -5.30
N MET A 419 35.89 -8.63 -6.57
CA MET A 419 34.87 -8.09 -7.45
C MET A 419 34.36 -9.05 -8.53
N LEU A 420 33.17 -8.75 -9.03
CA LEU A 420 32.55 -9.37 -10.18
C LEU A 420 32.24 -8.33 -11.24
N ARG A 421 32.47 -8.71 -12.49
CA ARG A 421 32.10 -7.95 -13.68
C ARG A 421 30.96 -8.69 -14.36
N LEU A 422 29.86 -8.00 -14.61
CA LEU A 422 28.65 -8.56 -15.20
C LEU A 422 28.13 -7.65 -16.32
N GLY A 423 27.47 -8.25 -17.30
CA GLY A 423 26.64 -7.54 -18.26
C GLY A 423 25.18 -7.49 -17.79
N ALA A 424 24.36 -6.62 -18.39
CA ALA A 424 22.91 -6.71 -18.27
C ALA A 424 22.20 -6.48 -19.60
N SER A 425 21.14 -7.25 -19.86
CA SER A 425 20.32 -7.18 -21.08
C SER A 425 18.81 -7.05 -20.80
N ARG A 426 18.09 -6.51 -21.79
CA ARG A 426 16.62 -6.39 -21.81
C ARG A 426 15.99 -7.63 -22.43
N LEU A 427 14.83 -8.02 -21.90
CA LEU A 427 13.96 -9.02 -22.52
C LEU A 427 12.89 -8.35 -23.38
N PRO A 428 12.41 -8.99 -24.47
CA PRO A 428 11.32 -8.44 -25.26
C PRO A 428 10.06 -8.26 -24.40
N PRO A 429 9.29 -7.17 -24.59
CA PRO A 429 8.06 -6.96 -23.84
C PRO A 429 7.01 -8.01 -24.20
N VAL A 430 6.14 -8.33 -23.25
CA VAL A 430 4.96 -9.16 -23.50
C VAL A 430 4.01 -8.37 -24.40
N THR A 431 3.70 -8.91 -25.57
CA THR A 431 2.74 -8.32 -26.51
C THR A 431 1.49 -9.21 -26.58
N VAL A 432 0.31 -8.59 -26.53
CA VAL A 432 -0.95 -9.28 -26.83
C VAL A 432 -1.17 -9.15 -28.34
N PRO A 433 -1.46 -10.25 -29.08
CA PRO A 433 -1.74 -10.14 -30.51
C PRO A 433 -2.97 -9.26 -30.71
N GLY A 434 -2.79 -8.11 -31.36
CA GLY A 434 -3.91 -7.26 -31.76
C GLY A 434 -4.78 -8.03 -32.74
N SER A 435 -6.06 -8.23 -32.45
CA SER A 435 -6.97 -8.82 -33.42
C SER A 435 -7.14 -7.84 -34.59
N ASP A 436 -6.91 -8.29 -35.83
CA ASP A 436 -7.11 -7.50 -37.06
C ASP A 436 -8.57 -7.03 -37.27
N ASP A 437 -9.49 -7.41 -36.40
CA ASP A 437 -10.90 -7.01 -36.45
C ASP A 437 -11.15 -5.66 -35.75
N ALA A 438 -10.45 -4.61 -36.21
CA ALA A 438 -10.50 -3.25 -35.65
C ALA A 438 -11.93 -2.69 -35.51
N ARG A 439 -12.88 -3.17 -36.31
CA ARG A 439 -14.31 -2.80 -36.21
C ARG A 439 -14.98 -3.37 -34.96
N LEU A 440 -14.70 -4.62 -34.58
CA LEU A 440 -15.22 -5.20 -33.34
C LEU A 440 -14.60 -4.52 -32.11
N ALA A 441 -13.32 -4.16 -32.16
CA ALA A 441 -12.63 -3.44 -31.08
C ALA A 441 -13.17 -2.02 -30.86
N VAL A 442 -13.39 -1.24 -31.93
CA VAL A 442 -13.97 0.12 -31.80
C VAL A 442 -15.43 0.06 -31.39
N THR A 443 -16.22 -0.87 -31.94
CA THR A 443 -17.63 -1.03 -31.53
C THR A 443 -17.73 -1.46 -30.06
N ALA A 444 -16.82 -2.32 -29.59
CA ALA A 444 -16.72 -2.69 -28.19
C ALA A 444 -16.32 -1.49 -27.31
N ALA A 445 -15.38 -0.65 -27.76
CA ALA A 445 -14.99 0.58 -27.06
C ALA A 445 -16.15 1.59 -26.99
N MET A 446 -16.92 1.76 -28.07
CA MET A 446 -18.11 2.65 -28.09
C MET A 446 -19.27 2.15 -27.21
N ARG A 447 -19.26 0.86 -26.83
CA ARG A 447 -20.24 0.27 -25.90
C ARG A 447 -19.77 0.29 -24.45
N GLN A 448 -18.53 0.71 -24.19
CA GLN A 448 -18.07 0.86 -22.80
C GLN A 448 -18.86 1.97 -22.12
N PRO A 449 -19.15 1.82 -20.81
CA PRO A 449 -19.73 2.90 -20.02
C PRO A 449 -18.85 4.15 -20.13
N ARG A 450 -19.48 5.31 -20.36
CA ARG A 450 -18.76 6.59 -20.41
C ARG A 450 -18.50 7.15 -19.03
N LEU A 451 -19.47 7.00 -18.12
CA LEU A 451 -19.32 7.40 -16.73
C LEU A 451 -18.63 6.28 -15.94
N ALA A 452 -17.61 6.65 -15.18
CA ALA A 452 -17.00 5.78 -14.19
C ALA A 452 -17.84 5.80 -12.91
N ILE A 453 -18.24 4.62 -12.42
CA ILE A 453 -18.89 4.44 -11.12
C ILE A 453 -18.02 3.47 -10.31
N GLU A 454 -17.33 4.01 -9.32
CA GLU A 454 -16.29 3.31 -8.56
C GLU A 454 -16.54 3.41 -7.05
N GLN A 455 -15.82 2.58 -6.28
CA GLN A 455 -15.79 2.61 -4.81
C GLN A 455 -17.16 2.76 -4.11
N VAL A 456 -18.16 2.05 -4.63
CA VAL A 456 -19.50 2.03 -4.04
C VAL A 456 -19.43 1.40 -2.63
N ALA A 457 -19.82 2.15 -1.63
CA ALA A 457 -19.80 1.77 -0.23
C ALA A 457 -21.16 2.09 0.44
N PRO A 458 -21.58 1.34 1.47
CA PRO A 458 -20.88 0.20 2.09
C PRO A 458 -21.06 -1.11 1.31
N ALA A 459 -20.00 -1.84 1.01
CA ALA A 459 -20.08 -3.11 0.29
C ALA A 459 -19.23 -4.20 0.94
N VAL A 460 -19.70 -5.46 0.92
CA VAL A 460 -18.93 -6.61 1.42
C VAL A 460 -18.35 -7.40 0.25
N ASP A 461 -17.02 -7.49 0.21
CA ASP A 461 -16.26 -8.17 -0.87
C ASP A 461 -16.70 -7.71 -2.27
N GLY A 462 -16.82 -6.39 -2.46
CA GLY A 462 -17.23 -5.79 -3.75
C GLY A 462 -18.70 -6.02 -4.13
N GLY A 463 -19.57 -6.39 -3.19
CA GLY A 463 -20.98 -6.67 -3.43
C GLY A 463 -21.31 -8.16 -3.55
N ALA A 464 -20.31 -9.05 -3.37
CA ALA A 464 -20.53 -10.50 -3.39
C ALA A 464 -21.38 -10.99 -2.21
N PHE A 465 -21.38 -10.27 -1.09
CA PHE A 465 -22.19 -10.59 0.10
C PHE A 465 -22.99 -9.38 0.57
N PRO A 466 -24.13 -9.62 1.24
CA PRO A 466 -24.94 -8.53 1.73
C PRO A 466 -24.31 -7.83 2.92
N ILE A 467 -24.39 -6.50 2.93
CA ILE A 467 -24.34 -5.76 4.19
C ILE A 467 -25.57 -6.12 5.03
N LYS A 468 -25.50 -5.93 6.34
CA LYS A 468 -26.58 -6.22 7.27
C LYS A 468 -27.02 -4.97 8.00
N ARG A 469 -28.34 -4.78 8.06
CA ARG A 469 -29.00 -3.66 8.73
C ARG A 469 -30.23 -4.17 9.46
N VAL A 470 -30.87 -3.31 10.25
CA VAL A 470 -32.17 -3.60 10.86
C VAL A 470 -33.24 -2.66 10.33
N LEU A 471 -34.50 -3.06 10.48
CA LEU A 471 -35.66 -2.28 10.07
C LEU A 471 -35.57 -0.82 10.55
N GLY A 472 -35.79 0.13 9.62
CA GLY A 472 -35.75 1.57 9.91
C GLY A 472 -34.36 2.18 10.05
N GLN A 473 -33.29 1.37 9.99
CA GLN A 473 -31.92 1.90 10.01
C GLN A 473 -31.59 2.53 8.66
N THR A 474 -31.24 3.82 8.69
CA THR A 474 -30.77 4.54 7.50
C THR A 474 -29.47 3.93 6.97
N ILE A 475 -29.43 3.71 5.67
CA ILE A 475 -28.27 3.27 4.90
C ILE A 475 -27.79 4.46 4.08
N THR A 476 -26.62 4.98 4.41
CA THR A 476 -25.93 5.99 3.61
C THR A 476 -25.04 5.26 2.60
N VAL A 477 -25.30 5.49 1.32
CA VAL A 477 -24.52 4.96 0.21
C VAL A 477 -23.65 6.07 -0.35
N GLU A 478 -22.41 5.74 -0.64
CA GLU A 478 -21.44 6.62 -1.25
C GLU A 478 -20.80 5.94 -2.46
N ALA A 479 -20.43 6.73 -3.46
CA ALA A 479 -19.73 6.25 -4.65
C ALA A 479 -18.90 7.36 -5.28
N ASP A 480 -17.82 6.98 -5.94
CA ASP A 480 -17.01 7.88 -6.75
C ASP A 480 -17.61 7.84 -8.16
N VAL A 481 -18.14 8.97 -8.64
CA VAL A 481 -18.82 9.03 -9.94
C VAL A 481 -18.34 10.24 -10.72
N PHE A 482 -17.75 10.00 -11.88
CA PHE A 482 -17.16 11.01 -12.74
C PHE A 482 -17.18 10.58 -14.23
N SER A 483 -16.90 11.52 -15.13
CA SER A 483 -16.81 11.32 -16.58
C SER A 483 -15.58 12.04 -17.13
N ASP A 484 -15.16 11.69 -18.36
CA ASP A 484 -14.32 12.59 -19.15
C ASP A 484 -15.05 13.91 -19.45
N GLY A 485 -14.30 14.99 -19.67
CA GLY A 485 -14.85 16.31 -20.04
C GLY A 485 -14.99 17.29 -18.88
N HIS A 486 -15.90 18.25 -19.03
CA HIS A 486 -16.17 19.34 -18.07
C HIS A 486 -17.66 19.54 -17.78
N GLU A 487 -18.51 18.68 -18.35
CA GLU A 487 -19.95 18.67 -18.18
C GLU A 487 -20.34 18.24 -16.76
N TYR A 488 -21.50 18.72 -16.29
CA TYR A 488 -22.08 18.26 -15.03
C TYR A 488 -22.76 16.91 -15.25
N ILE A 489 -22.69 16.06 -14.23
CA ILE A 489 -23.41 14.79 -14.18
C ILE A 489 -24.47 14.83 -13.09
N ALA A 490 -25.52 14.03 -13.26
CA ALA A 490 -26.48 13.72 -12.22
C ALA A 490 -26.29 12.27 -11.78
N VAL A 491 -26.42 12.05 -10.48
CA VAL A 491 -26.22 10.73 -9.87
C VAL A 491 -27.41 10.43 -8.98
N ALA A 492 -27.91 9.19 -9.03
CA ALA A 492 -29.00 8.73 -8.20
C ALA A 492 -28.71 7.36 -7.58
N LEU A 493 -29.14 7.21 -6.35
CA LEU A 493 -29.20 5.95 -5.63
C LEU A 493 -30.52 5.24 -5.99
N LEU A 494 -30.40 4.03 -6.53
CA LEU A 494 -31.52 3.13 -6.77
C LEU A 494 -31.61 2.14 -5.62
N TRP A 495 -32.82 1.86 -5.12
CA TRP A 495 -33.03 0.77 -4.16
C TRP A 495 -34.41 0.09 -4.31
N ARG A 496 -34.51 -1.18 -3.91
CA ARG A 496 -35.77 -1.97 -3.93
C ARG A 496 -35.72 -3.16 -2.98
N ALA A 497 -36.89 -3.67 -2.58
CA ALA A 497 -36.98 -5.00 -1.98
C ALA A 497 -36.80 -6.10 -3.05
N ALA A 498 -36.35 -7.29 -2.65
CA ALA A 498 -36.10 -8.39 -3.59
C ALA A 498 -37.34 -8.88 -4.35
N ASP A 499 -38.54 -8.65 -3.80
CA ASP A 499 -39.82 -9.02 -4.40
C ASP A 499 -40.43 -7.87 -5.23
N GLU A 500 -39.78 -6.70 -5.29
CA GLU A 500 -40.21 -5.55 -6.07
C GLU A 500 -39.51 -5.53 -7.44
N LYS A 501 -40.27 -5.22 -8.50
CA LYS A 501 -39.71 -5.06 -9.84
C LYS A 501 -39.15 -3.67 -10.07
N GLU A 502 -39.86 -2.65 -9.61
CA GLU A 502 -39.51 -1.25 -9.82
C GLU A 502 -38.49 -0.75 -8.81
N TRP A 503 -37.56 0.10 -9.27
CA TRP A 503 -36.58 0.75 -8.43
C TRP A 503 -37.14 2.06 -7.87
N GLN A 504 -36.93 2.28 -6.58
CA GLN A 504 -37.06 3.60 -5.98
C GLN A 504 -35.77 4.38 -6.23
N ARG A 505 -35.88 5.68 -6.49
CA ARG A 505 -34.75 6.54 -6.88
C ARG A 505 -34.62 7.71 -5.92
N VAL A 506 -33.41 7.94 -5.42
CA VAL A 506 -33.06 9.06 -4.55
C VAL A 506 -31.89 9.81 -5.19
N PRO A 507 -32.01 11.12 -5.48
CA PRO A 507 -30.88 11.90 -5.98
C PRO A 507 -29.70 11.88 -5.01
N MET A 508 -28.49 11.68 -5.53
CA MET A 508 -27.26 11.79 -4.75
C MET A 508 -26.73 13.23 -4.78
N THR A 509 -26.08 13.63 -3.69
CA THR A 509 -25.44 14.94 -3.56
C THR A 509 -23.94 14.78 -3.65
N LEU A 510 -23.29 15.58 -4.50
CA LEU A 510 -21.85 15.67 -4.59
C LEU A 510 -21.29 16.25 -3.26
N ARG A 511 -20.28 15.59 -2.71
CA ARG A 511 -19.48 16.06 -1.57
C ARG A 511 -18.25 16.78 -2.11
N GLU A 512 -17.10 16.13 -2.07
CA GLU A 512 -15.84 16.64 -2.57
C GLU A 512 -15.17 15.56 -3.43
N ASN A 513 -14.36 15.98 -4.41
CA ASN A 513 -13.55 15.08 -5.23
C ASN A 513 -14.34 13.89 -5.83
N ASP A 514 -15.41 14.20 -6.57
CA ASP A 514 -16.28 13.22 -7.24
C ASP A 514 -16.96 12.19 -6.33
N ARG A 515 -16.93 12.39 -5.00
CA ARG A 515 -17.63 11.55 -4.02
C ARG A 515 -19.08 11.98 -3.90
N TRP A 516 -20.00 11.10 -4.24
CA TRP A 516 -21.44 11.31 -4.13
C TRP A 516 -22.03 10.57 -2.94
N THR A 517 -23.09 11.11 -2.33
CA THR A 517 -23.80 10.44 -1.23
C THR A 517 -25.32 10.59 -1.32
N ALA A 518 -26.04 9.54 -0.94
CA ALA A 518 -27.47 9.57 -0.62
C ALA A 518 -27.78 8.55 0.46
N SER A 519 -28.95 8.68 1.08
CA SER A 519 -29.39 7.75 2.10
C SER A 519 -30.82 7.29 1.84
N PHE A 520 -31.11 6.05 2.26
CA PHE A 520 -32.46 5.49 2.28
C PHE A 520 -32.67 4.66 3.55
N ALA A 521 -33.91 4.47 3.97
CA ALA A 521 -34.25 3.66 5.15
C ALA A 521 -35.22 2.56 4.73
N PRO A 522 -34.80 1.28 4.71
CA PRO A 522 -35.69 0.17 4.40
C PRO A 522 -36.84 0.06 5.41
N ALA A 523 -38.07 0.01 4.89
CA ALA A 523 -39.30 -0.08 5.69
C ALA A 523 -39.81 -1.51 5.88
N ARG A 524 -39.12 -2.51 5.31
CA ARG A 524 -39.50 -3.94 5.37
C ARG A 524 -38.30 -4.77 5.81
N ILE A 525 -38.56 -5.89 6.48
CA ILE A 525 -37.53 -6.91 6.76
C ILE A 525 -37.36 -7.82 5.53
N GLY A 526 -36.15 -8.35 5.34
CA GLY A 526 -35.80 -9.25 4.24
C GLY A 526 -34.68 -8.72 3.33
N ARG A 527 -34.52 -9.40 2.18
CA ARG A 527 -33.51 -9.06 1.17
C ARG A 527 -33.91 -7.79 0.41
N HIS A 528 -32.98 -6.84 0.33
CA HIS A 528 -33.09 -5.64 -0.50
C HIS A 528 -31.84 -5.53 -1.38
N TYR A 529 -31.91 -4.63 -2.37
CA TYR A 529 -30.81 -4.30 -3.25
C TYR A 529 -30.70 -2.79 -3.40
N TYR A 530 -29.49 -2.29 -3.64
CA TYR A 530 -29.27 -0.93 -4.12
C TYR A 530 -28.22 -0.91 -5.24
N ALA A 531 -28.25 0.15 -6.05
CA ALA A 531 -27.29 0.42 -7.11
C ALA A 531 -27.10 1.93 -7.26
N VAL A 532 -25.99 2.34 -7.86
CA VAL A 532 -25.72 3.75 -8.20
C VAL A 532 -25.87 3.92 -9.69
N GLN A 533 -26.57 4.96 -10.09
CA GLN A 533 -26.82 5.30 -11.49
C GLN A 533 -26.38 6.73 -11.75
N GLY A 534 -25.63 6.94 -12.83
CA GLY A 534 -25.17 8.27 -13.26
C GLY A 534 -25.45 8.51 -14.74
N TRP A 535 -25.61 9.78 -15.11
CA TRP A 535 -25.75 10.23 -16.50
C TRP A 535 -25.32 11.70 -16.66
N ASP A 536 -25.17 12.16 -17.90
CA ASP A 536 -24.87 13.56 -18.21
C ASP A 536 -26.07 14.46 -17.87
N ASP A 537 -25.88 15.47 -17.02
CA ASP A 537 -26.91 16.47 -16.69
C ASP A 537 -26.81 17.66 -17.64
N ILE A 538 -27.53 17.55 -18.75
CA ILE A 538 -27.54 18.55 -19.83
C ILE A 538 -28.08 19.89 -19.32
N TRP A 539 -29.15 19.87 -18.52
CA TRP A 539 -29.80 21.10 -18.06
C TRP A 539 -28.94 21.86 -17.05
N THR A 540 -28.35 21.17 -16.07
CA THR A 540 -27.45 21.81 -15.10
C THR A 540 -26.22 22.37 -15.77
N THR A 541 -25.67 21.66 -16.76
CA THR A 541 -24.55 22.15 -17.59
C THR A 541 -24.93 23.43 -18.32
N PHE A 542 -26.06 23.42 -19.04
CA PHE A 542 -26.58 24.59 -19.74
C PHE A 542 -26.81 25.77 -18.78
N ARG A 543 -27.54 25.55 -17.68
CA ARG A 543 -27.92 26.58 -16.71
C ARG A 543 -26.70 27.24 -16.07
N SER A 544 -25.69 26.45 -15.69
CA SER A 544 -24.43 26.95 -15.11
C SER A 544 -23.66 27.82 -16.10
N GLY A 545 -23.55 27.39 -17.36
CA GLY A 545 -22.93 28.18 -18.42
C GLY A 545 -23.69 29.47 -18.72
N PHE A 546 -25.02 29.38 -18.83
CA PHE A 546 -25.91 30.50 -19.07
C PHE A 546 -25.81 31.57 -17.96
N GLU A 547 -25.86 31.15 -16.69
CA GLU A 547 -25.76 32.07 -15.55
C GLU A 547 -24.41 32.81 -15.50
N LYS A 548 -23.30 32.10 -15.74
CA LYS A 548 -21.96 32.71 -15.76
C LYS A 548 -21.84 33.76 -16.87
N LYS A 549 -22.33 33.45 -18.08
CA LYS A 549 -22.33 34.38 -19.22
C LYS A 549 -23.19 35.61 -18.94
N TYR A 550 -24.39 35.41 -18.38
CA TYR A 550 -25.29 36.49 -17.99
C TYR A 550 -24.63 37.43 -16.97
N ARG A 551 -24.03 36.88 -15.90
CA ARG A 551 -23.34 37.68 -14.87
C ARG A 551 -22.10 38.40 -15.39
N ALA A 552 -21.45 37.86 -16.42
CA ALA A 552 -20.32 38.48 -17.08
C ALA A 552 -20.73 39.56 -18.11
N GLY A 553 -22.02 39.77 -18.35
CA GLY A 553 -22.52 40.75 -19.32
C GLY A 553 -22.26 40.35 -20.78
N VAL A 554 -22.06 39.06 -21.06
CA VAL A 554 -21.90 38.52 -22.41
C VAL A 554 -23.28 38.42 -23.08
N ASP A 555 -23.33 38.56 -24.41
CA ASP A 555 -24.56 38.32 -25.16
C ASP A 555 -24.99 36.85 -25.01
N ILE A 556 -26.22 36.64 -24.53
CA ILE A 556 -26.83 35.33 -24.22
C ILE A 556 -28.08 35.05 -25.06
N ALA A 557 -28.26 35.77 -26.18
CA ALA A 557 -29.42 35.60 -27.06
C ALA A 557 -29.49 34.20 -27.70
N LEU A 558 -28.33 33.64 -28.08
CA LEU A 558 -28.25 32.28 -28.64
C LEU A 558 -28.57 31.23 -27.56
N GLU A 559 -27.96 31.35 -26.39
CA GLU A 559 -28.15 30.42 -25.28
C GLU A 559 -29.61 30.43 -24.80
N THR A 560 -30.29 31.58 -24.84
CA THR A 560 -31.73 31.63 -24.53
C THR A 560 -32.55 30.79 -25.51
N ALA A 561 -32.20 30.80 -26.80
CA ALA A 561 -32.85 29.96 -27.81
C ALA A 561 -32.53 28.46 -27.60
N GLU A 562 -31.29 28.12 -27.22
CA GLU A 562 -30.91 26.76 -26.84
C GLU A 562 -31.70 26.27 -25.62
N GLY A 563 -31.84 27.10 -24.59
CA GLY A 563 -32.63 26.80 -23.40
C GLY A 563 -34.09 26.50 -23.71
N ARG A 564 -34.70 27.24 -24.65
CA ARG A 564 -36.06 26.95 -25.14
C ARG A 564 -36.16 25.57 -25.77
N ILE A 565 -35.21 25.19 -26.62
CA ILE A 565 -35.19 23.88 -27.28
C ILE A 565 -35.13 22.78 -26.22
N LEU A 566 -34.23 22.89 -25.25
CA LEU A 566 -34.10 21.93 -24.15
C LEU A 566 -35.41 21.78 -23.36
N VAL A 567 -36.09 22.89 -23.04
CA VAL A 567 -37.38 22.88 -22.32
C VAL A 567 -38.48 22.22 -23.15
N GLN A 568 -38.53 22.46 -24.46
CA GLN A 568 -39.51 21.83 -25.35
C GLN A 568 -39.27 20.31 -25.43
N GLU A 569 -38.03 19.89 -25.65
CA GLU A 569 -37.69 18.47 -25.72
C GLU A 569 -37.96 17.75 -24.40
N ALA A 570 -37.72 18.41 -23.26
CA ALA A 570 -38.09 17.89 -21.95
C ALA A 570 -39.61 17.72 -21.81
N LEU A 571 -40.40 18.71 -22.25
CA LEU A 571 -41.86 18.61 -22.25
C LEU A 571 -42.34 17.43 -23.11
N ASP A 572 -41.71 17.18 -24.25
CA ASP A 572 -42.06 16.08 -25.16
C ASP A 572 -41.72 14.70 -24.57
N ARG A 573 -40.72 14.63 -23.67
CA ARG A 573 -40.31 13.39 -22.97
C ARG A 573 -41.12 13.09 -21.71
N LEU A 574 -41.80 14.08 -21.13
CA LEU A 574 -42.54 13.88 -19.88
C LEU A 574 -43.67 12.85 -20.08
N PRO A 575 -43.82 11.88 -19.15
CA PRO A 575 -44.97 10.99 -19.18
C PRO A 575 -46.25 11.76 -18.85
N ASP A 576 -47.39 11.34 -19.43
CA ASP A 576 -48.71 11.96 -19.26
C ASP A 576 -49.18 12.07 -17.79
N THR A 577 -48.52 11.37 -16.88
CA THR A 577 -48.83 11.32 -15.45
C THR A 577 -48.22 12.48 -14.63
N ASP A 578 -47.18 13.19 -15.09
CA ASP A 578 -46.54 14.30 -14.35
C ASP A 578 -47.08 15.68 -14.77
N LYS A 579 -48.35 15.93 -14.42
CA LYS A 579 -49.07 17.18 -14.76
C LYS A 579 -48.48 18.44 -14.12
N GLU A 580 -47.80 18.30 -12.99
CA GLU A 580 -47.16 19.42 -12.30
C GLU A 580 -45.96 19.94 -13.09
N SER A 581 -45.05 19.04 -13.50
CA SER A 581 -43.88 19.44 -14.30
C SER A 581 -44.29 19.90 -15.70
N GLU A 582 -45.31 19.27 -16.29
CA GLU A 582 -45.89 19.70 -17.56
C GLU A 582 -46.34 21.18 -17.50
N ALA A 583 -47.05 21.57 -16.44
CA ALA A 583 -47.53 22.94 -16.26
C ALA A 583 -46.38 23.95 -16.13
N VAL A 584 -45.34 23.62 -15.36
CA VAL A 584 -44.14 24.46 -15.20
C VAL A 584 -43.43 24.66 -16.54
N LEU A 585 -43.15 23.59 -17.28
CA LEU A 585 -42.43 23.68 -18.56
C LEU A 585 -43.25 24.45 -19.60
N ARG A 586 -44.58 24.28 -19.64
CA ARG A 586 -45.45 25.08 -20.52
C ARG A 586 -45.40 26.57 -20.20
N GLN A 587 -45.47 26.93 -18.92
CA GLN A 587 -45.37 28.33 -18.48
C GLN A 587 -44.01 28.95 -18.87
N VAL A 588 -42.93 28.19 -18.75
CA VAL A 588 -41.60 28.63 -19.19
C VAL A 588 -41.57 28.83 -20.70
N LEU A 589 -42.12 27.91 -21.49
CA LEU A 589 -42.20 28.05 -22.95
C LEU A 589 -43.04 29.27 -23.38
N ASP A 590 -44.13 29.56 -22.67
CA ASP A 590 -44.95 30.75 -22.91
C ASP A 590 -44.15 32.03 -22.64
N THR A 591 -43.37 32.06 -21.55
CA THR A 591 -42.48 33.18 -21.18
C THR A 591 -41.35 33.35 -22.21
N LEU A 592 -40.82 32.25 -22.75
CA LEU A 592 -39.77 32.26 -23.77
C LEU A 592 -40.28 32.71 -25.16
N GLY A 593 -41.60 32.71 -25.40
CA GLY A 593 -42.20 33.14 -26.66
C GLY A 593 -42.02 32.16 -27.82
N ALA A 594 -42.42 32.51 -29.04
CA ALA A 594 -42.36 31.59 -30.19
C ALA A 594 -40.90 31.20 -30.55
N ALA A 595 -40.72 29.99 -31.08
CA ALA A 595 -39.44 29.59 -31.64
C ALA A 595 -39.02 30.56 -32.77
N PRO A 596 -37.74 30.89 -32.92
CA PRO A 596 -37.26 31.66 -34.07
C PRO A 596 -37.70 30.96 -35.36
N ALA A 597 -38.24 31.72 -36.33
CA ALA A 597 -38.77 31.17 -37.58
C ALA A 597 -37.74 30.27 -38.30
N ASP A 598 -38.21 29.14 -38.80
CA ASP A 598 -37.41 28.08 -39.43
C ASP A 598 -36.39 28.59 -40.47
N LYS A 599 -35.20 27.97 -40.48
CA LYS A 599 -34.17 28.18 -41.52
C LYS A 599 -34.79 28.08 -42.92
N PRO A 600 -34.41 28.93 -43.89
CA PRO A 600 -34.85 28.77 -45.26
C PRO A 600 -34.42 27.39 -45.78
N ARG A 601 -35.40 26.64 -46.30
CA ARG A 601 -35.20 25.35 -46.98
C ARG A 601 -34.00 25.45 -47.94
N ARG A 602 -33.04 24.54 -47.82
CA ARG A 602 -31.97 24.32 -48.81
C ARG A 602 -32.60 24.04 -50.18
N GLY A 603 -32.81 25.11 -50.94
CA GLY A 603 -33.58 25.13 -52.17
C GLY A 603 -33.19 26.33 -53.04
N ARG A 604 -31.93 26.33 -53.49
CA ARG A 604 -31.44 26.92 -54.74
C ARG A 604 -32.04 28.28 -55.17
N LYS A 605 -31.43 29.38 -54.72
CA LYS A 605 -31.04 30.50 -55.61
C LYS A 605 -30.05 31.44 -54.92
N LYS A 606 -28.92 31.67 -55.60
CA LYS A 606 -27.94 32.74 -55.31
C LYS A 606 -28.63 34.10 -55.43
N ALA A 607 -28.68 34.85 -54.33
CA ALA A 607 -28.70 36.30 -54.34
C ALA A 607 -27.74 36.77 -53.22
N ALA A 608 -26.95 37.78 -53.53
CA ALA A 608 -25.85 38.26 -52.72
C ALA A 608 -26.37 39.17 -51.59
N ASP A 609 -26.27 38.69 -50.35
CA ASP A 609 -26.16 39.38 -49.05
C ASP A 609 -26.79 38.48 -47.99
N GLU A 610 -26.06 37.49 -47.45
CA GLU A 610 -26.54 36.70 -46.31
C GLU A 610 -25.39 35.84 -45.73
N ASP A 611 -24.43 36.49 -45.08
CA ASP A 611 -23.47 35.83 -44.16
C ASP A 611 -23.59 36.43 -42.73
N ALA A 612 -24.70 37.12 -42.43
CA ALA A 612 -25.00 37.55 -41.07
C ALA A 612 -25.51 36.32 -40.29
N PRO A 613 -24.91 35.95 -39.13
CA PRO A 613 -25.45 34.90 -38.29
C PRO A 613 -26.91 35.22 -37.92
N PRO A 614 -27.78 34.21 -37.74
CA PRO A 614 -29.15 34.43 -37.31
C PRO A 614 -29.15 35.33 -36.08
N ARG A 615 -29.78 36.50 -36.21
CA ARG A 615 -29.76 37.53 -35.17
C ARG A 615 -30.86 37.19 -34.16
N PHE A 616 -30.49 36.50 -33.09
CA PHE A 616 -31.39 36.25 -31.97
C PHE A 616 -31.61 37.57 -31.22
N PRO A 617 -32.86 37.95 -30.89
CA PRO A 617 -33.11 39.14 -30.11
C PRO A 617 -32.53 38.99 -28.69
N PRO A 618 -32.05 40.08 -28.06
CA PRO A 618 -31.56 40.02 -26.70
C PRO A 618 -32.68 39.57 -25.74
N PRO A 619 -32.39 38.70 -24.77
CA PRO A 619 -33.41 38.15 -23.90
C PRO A 619 -33.91 39.21 -22.90
N THR A 620 -35.19 39.08 -22.53
CA THR A 620 -35.80 39.90 -21.47
C THR A 620 -35.39 39.38 -20.07
N PRO A 621 -35.43 40.23 -19.03
CA PRO A 621 -35.17 39.80 -17.66
C PRO A 621 -36.06 38.63 -17.20
N ASP A 622 -37.32 38.60 -17.63
CA ASP A 622 -38.28 37.54 -17.28
C ASP A 622 -37.90 36.20 -17.91
N GLN A 623 -37.39 36.20 -19.16
CA GLN A 623 -36.90 35.00 -19.83
C GLN A 623 -35.67 34.42 -19.12
N VAL A 624 -34.72 35.29 -18.73
CA VAL A 624 -33.54 34.87 -17.95
C VAL A 624 -33.97 34.30 -16.60
N ALA A 625 -34.89 34.97 -15.90
CA ALA A 625 -35.42 34.50 -14.63
C ALA A 625 -36.10 33.12 -14.75
N ALA A 626 -36.92 32.91 -15.79
CA ALA A 626 -37.60 31.64 -16.03
C ALA A 626 -36.64 30.46 -16.27
N LEU A 627 -35.55 30.67 -17.01
CA LEU A 627 -34.53 29.64 -17.27
C LEU A 627 -33.68 29.33 -16.03
N LEU A 628 -33.48 30.30 -15.13
CA LEU A 628 -32.71 30.15 -13.90
C LEU A 628 -33.57 29.68 -12.70
N ASP A 629 -34.90 29.67 -12.84
CA ASP A 629 -35.82 29.37 -11.76
C ASP A 629 -35.64 27.94 -11.19
N PRO A 630 -35.57 27.76 -9.86
CA PRO A 630 -35.46 26.44 -9.23
C PRO A 630 -36.60 25.48 -9.57
N ALA A 631 -37.82 25.95 -9.82
CA ALA A 631 -38.95 25.14 -10.25
C ALA A 631 -38.74 24.59 -11.67
N THR A 632 -38.23 25.41 -12.59
CA THR A 632 -37.82 24.96 -13.94
C THR A 632 -36.76 23.87 -13.84
N ALA A 633 -35.72 24.07 -13.03
CA ALA A 633 -34.66 23.09 -12.85
C ALA A 633 -35.18 21.74 -12.32
N ARG A 634 -36.13 21.74 -11.37
CA ARG A 634 -36.76 20.51 -10.87
C ARG A 634 -37.59 19.80 -11.95
N ALA A 635 -38.36 20.54 -12.75
CA ALA A 635 -39.17 19.97 -13.82
C ALA A 635 -38.28 19.36 -14.92
N MET A 636 -37.21 20.06 -15.31
CA MET A 636 -36.21 19.58 -16.27
C MET A 636 -35.51 18.30 -15.80
N HIS A 637 -35.11 18.22 -14.52
CA HIS A 637 -34.50 17.01 -13.95
C HIS A 637 -35.45 15.79 -13.96
N ARG A 638 -36.77 16.00 -13.80
CA ARG A 638 -37.75 14.89 -13.92
C ARG A 638 -37.89 14.38 -15.36
N ALA A 639 -37.71 15.27 -16.33
CA ALA A 639 -37.86 15.04 -17.77
C ALA A 639 -36.54 14.70 -18.50
N ASP A 640 -35.48 14.45 -17.73
CA ASP A 640 -34.12 14.26 -18.24
C ASP A 640 -34.05 13.07 -19.21
N GLU A 641 -33.33 13.25 -20.32
CA GLU A 641 -33.06 12.21 -21.31
C GLU A 641 -32.09 11.15 -20.79
N ARG A 642 -31.25 11.49 -19.80
CA ARG A 642 -30.24 10.62 -19.19
C ARG A 642 -29.25 10.04 -20.19
N ARG A 643 -28.57 10.93 -20.91
CA ARG A 643 -27.56 10.52 -21.89
C ARG A 643 -26.39 9.80 -21.22
N PHE A 644 -25.91 8.73 -21.86
CA PHE A 644 -24.86 7.83 -21.35
C PHE A 644 -25.15 7.21 -19.97
N GLU A 645 -26.43 7.00 -19.66
CA GLU A 645 -26.87 6.36 -18.43
C GLU A 645 -26.07 5.08 -18.14
N THR A 646 -25.38 5.10 -17.00
CA THR A 646 -24.56 3.98 -16.52
C THR A 646 -25.08 3.60 -15.15
N THR A 647 -25.23 2.30 -14.91
CA THR A 647 -25.64 1.76 -13.61
C THR A 647 -24.59 0.78 -13.12
N SER A 648 -24.25 0.88 -11.83
CA SER A 648 -23.34 -0.05 -11.16
C SER A 648 -23.89 -1.48 -11.10
N ALA A 649 -23.10 -2.41 -10.57
CA ALA A 649 -23.64 -3.69 -10.09
C ALA A 649 -24.73 -3.49 -9.02
N GLU A 650 -25.56 -4.50 -8.82
CA GLU A 650 -26.51 -4.56 -7.70
C GLU A 650 -25.79 -5.00 -6.43
N TYR A 651 -25.97 -4.24 -5.35
CA TYR A 651 -25.40 -4.51 -4.03
C TYR A 651 -26.49 -5.04 -3.09
N PRO A 652 -26.35 -6.26 -2.54
CA PRO A 652 -27.37 -6.85 -1.69
C PRO A 652 -27.33 -6.32 -0.25
N VAL A 653 -28.49 -6.27 0.40
CA VAL A 653 -28.68 -5.86 1.80
C VAL A 653 -29.58 -6.88 2.50
N THR A 654 -29.21 -7.34 3.70
CA THR A 654 -30.14 -8.07 4.59
C THR A 654 -30.67 -7.08 5.63
N VAL A 655 -31.99 -6.90 5.68
CA VAL A 655 -32.65 -6.10 6.72
C VAL A 655 -33.36 -7.04 7.70
N ASP A 656 -32.83 -7.18 8.90
CA ASP A 656 -33.43 -8.03 9.94
C ASP A 656 -34.33 -7.21 10.88
N ARG A 657 -35.10 -7.89 11.73
CA ARG A 657 -35.82 -7.26 12.85
C ARG A 657 -34.85 -6.77 13.94
N PRO A 658 -35.24 -5.81 14.82
CA PRO A 658 -34.35 -5.24 15.84
C PRO A 658 -33.64 -6.25 16.77
N ALA A 659 -34.31 -7.37 17.10
CA ALA A 659 -33.71 -8.42 17.94
C ALA A 659 -32.42 -9.04 17.35
N ALA A 660 -32.17 -8.84 16.05
CA ALA A 660 -30.93 -9.26 15.41
C ALA A 660 -29.69 -8.53 15.92
N VAL A 661 -29.84 -7.30 16.44
CA VAL A 661 -28.73 -6.49 16.99
C VAL A 661 -28.86 -6.24 18.50
N PHE A 662 -30.08 -6.31 19.05
CA PHE A 662 -30.35 -6.06 20.47
C PHE A 662 -31.18 -7.18 21.09
N SER A 663 -30.56 -7.98 21.95
CA SER A 663 -31.24 -9.01 22.74
C SER A 663 -30.36 -9.46 23.89
N SER A 664 -30.99 -9.77 25.02
CA SER A 664 -30.34 -10.40 26.18
C SER A 664 -30.80 -11.85 26.28
N TRP A 665 -29.86 -12.79 26.16
CA TRP A 665 -30.13 -14.23 26.10
C TRP A 665 -29.85 -14.91 27.44
N TYR A 666 -30.69 -15.87 27.81
CA TYR A 666 -30.48 -16.74 28.97
C TYR A 666 -30.59 -18.19 28.53
N GLU A 667 -29.56 -18.99 28.81
CA GLU A 667 -29.51 -20.41 28.48
C GLU A 667 -29.84 -21.25 29.71
N ILE A 668 -30.79 -22.18 29.57
CA ILE A 668 -31.15 -23.15 30.60
C ILE A 668 -31.29 -24.55 30.00
N PHE A 669 -31.08 -25.57 30.83
CA PHE A 669 -31.44 -26.95 30.51
C PHE A 669 -32.86 -27.22 31.01
N PRO A 670 -33.85 -27.48 30.14
CA PRO A 670 -35.22 -27.77 30.56
C PRO A 670 -35.32 -28.91 31.59
N ARG A 671 -34.50 -29.95 31.42
CA ARG A 671 -34.43 -31.10 32.34
C ARG A 671 -34.00 -30.77 33.77
N SER A 672 -33.39 -29.61 34.00
CA SER A 672 -32.92 -29.15 35.32
C SER A 672 -33.87 -28.15 35.99
N GLN A 673 -35.02 -27.85 35.38
CA GLN A 673 -35.94 -26.83 35.93
C GLN A 673 -36.93 -27.39 36.96
N SER A 674 -36.82 -28.67 37.30
CA SER A 674 -37.71 -29.35 38.25
C SER A 674 -37.54 -28.89 39.71
N GLY A 675 -36.41 -28.26 40.03
CA GLY A 675 -36.01 -27.91 41.40
C GLY A 675 -35.48 -29.09 42.24
N ASP A 676 -35.46 -30.32 41.70
CA ASP A 676 -34.95 -31.52 42.38
C ASP A 676 -33.91 -32.23 41.49
N PRO A 677 -32.65 -32.41 41.93
CA PRO A 677 -31.61 -33.04 41.12
C PRO A 677 -31.90 -34.51 40.78
N ARG A 678 -32.90 -35.13 41.41
CA ARG A 678 -33.33 -36.52 41.14
C ARG A 678 -34.57 -36.62 40.25
N ARG A 679 -35.15 -35.48 39.83
CA ARG A 679 -36.36 -35.44 38.99
C ARG A 679 -36.04 -34.73 37.68
N HIS A 680 -36.25 -35.40 36.56
CA HIS A 680 -36.20 -34.77 35.25
C HIS A 680 -37.28 -33.68 35.14
N GLY A 681 -36.89 -32.49 34.69
CA GLY A 681 -37.80 -31.37 34.45
C GLY A 681 -38.64 -31.55 33.19
N THR A 682 -39.80 -30.89 33.19
CA THR A 682 -40.75 -30.85 32.08
C THR A 682 -40.85 -29.45 31.49
N PHE A 683 -41.54 -29.28 30.35
CA PHE A 683 -41.84 -27.95 29.85
C PHE A 683 -42.70 -27.11 30.80
N ASP A 684 -43.57 -27.72 31.62
CA ASP A 684 -44.36 -26.99 32.62
C ASP A 684 -43.48 -26.46 33.77
N ASP A 685 -42.43 -27.20 34.15
CA ASP A 685 -41.44 -26.71 35.12
C ASP A 685 -40.68 -25.49 34.54
N VAL A 686 -40.39 -25.49 33.23
CA VAL A 686 -39.82 -24.31 32.55
C VAL A 686 -40.80 -23.13 32.58
N ILE A 687 -42.09 -23.36 32.34
CA ILE A 687 -43.13 -22.31 32.41
C ILE A 687 -43.11 -21.64 33.79
N ALA A 688 -42.96 -22.42 34.87
CA ALA A 688 -42.89 -21.89 36.23
C ALA A 688 -41.65 -21.00 36.47
N ALA A 689 -40.56 -21.18 35.72
CA ALA A 689 -39.35 -20.38 35.83
C ALA A 689 -39.38 -19.06 35.03
N LEU A 690 -40.28 -18.92 34.05
CA LEU A 690 -40.35 -17.74 33.16
C LEU A 690 -40.46 -16.39 33.89
N PRO A 691 -41.27 -16.25 34.97
CA PRO A 691 -41.37 -14.97 35.69
C PRO A 691 -40.02 -14.49 36.24
N ARG A 692 -39.21 -15.39 36.83
CA ARG A 692 -37.87 -15.06 37.35
C ARG A 692 -36.94 -14.59 36.24
N ILE A 693 -36.91 -15.34 35.13
CA ILE A 693 -36.05 -15.03 33.98
C ILE A 693 -36.44 -13.68 33.36
N ARG A 694 -37.74 -13.44 33.22
CA ARG A 694 -38.23 -12.16 32.70
C ARG A 694 -37.93 -10.99 33.65
N ALA A 695 -38.03 -11.21 34.97
CA ALA A 695 -37.69 -10.19 35.97
C ALA A 695 -36.21 -9.75 35.89
N MET A 696 -35.29 -10.66 35.56
CA MET A 696 -33.89 -10.33 35.28
C MET A 696 -33.67 -9.51 33.99
N GLY A 697 -34.72 -9.34 33.18
CA GLY A 697 -34.67 -8.52 31.98
C GLY A 697 -34.08 -9.22 30.76
N PHE A 698 -34.20 -10.55 30.67
CA PHE A 698 -33.90 -11.28 29.44
C PHE A 698 -35.05 -11.17 28.41
N ASP A 699 -34.68 -11.38 27.15
CA ASP A 699 -35.57 -11.27 25.98
C ASP A 699 -35.64 -12.60 25.21
N THR A 700 -34.59 -13.42 25.29
CA THR A 700 -34.53 -14.73 24.62
C THR A 700 -34.14 -15.82 25.61
N LEU A 701 -34.89 -16.93 25.60
CA LEU A 701 -34.61 -18.14 26.36
C LEU A 701 -34.09 -19.20 25.39
N TYR A 702 -32.84 -19.64 25.60
CA TYR A 702 -32.14 -20.59 24.75
C TYR A 702 -32.10 -21.97 25.43
N PHE A 703 -32.45 -23.01 24.67
CA PHE A 703 -32.34 -24.40 25.11
C PHE A 703 -31.29 -25.17 24.30
N PRO A 704 -30.46 -26.00 24.97
CA PRO A 704 -29.82 -27.14 24.32
C PRO A 704 -30.85 -28.03 23.60
N PRO A 705 -30.41 -29.02 22.79
CA PRO A 705 -31.35 -29.88 22.07
C PRO A 705 -32.41 -30.51 22.98
N ILE A 706 -33.68 -30.44 22.56
CA ILE A 706 -34.85 -30.93 23.32
C ILE A 706 -35.37 -32.28 22.81
N HIS A 707 -34.53 -32.99 22.05
CA HIS A 707 -34.88 -34.20 21.31
C HIS A 707 -34.55 -35.47 22.11
N PRO A 708 -35.09 -36.64 21.74
CA PRO A 708 -34.70 -37.92 22.34
C PRO A 708 -33.17 -38.13 22.31
N ILE A 709 -32.61 -38.73 23.38
CA ILE A 709 -31.16 -38.91 23.56
C ILE A 709 -30.80 -40.39 23.42
N GLY A 710 -29.80 -40.70 22.58
CA GLY A 710 -29.35 -42.07 22.32
C GLY A 710 -28.88 -42.82 23.58
N ALA A 711 -29.02 -44.14 23.57
CA ALA A 711 -28.60 -45.01 24.67
C ALA A 711 -27.21 -45.63 24.42
N ARG A 712 -26.89 -45.91 23.15
CA ARG A 712 -25.60 -46.49 22.76
C ARG A 712 -24.47 -45.48 22.92
N ASN A 713 -23.40 -45.91 23.58
CA ASN A 713 -22.23 -45.07 23.93
C ASN A 713 -22.60 -43.80 24.69
N ARG A 714 -23.76 -43.76 25.36
CA ARG A 714 -24.20 -42.60 26.14
C ARG A 714 -23.12 -42.22 27.16
N LYS A 715 -22.82 -40.93 27.23
CA LYS A 715 -21.89 -40.40 28.22
C LYS A 715 -22.55 -40.26 29.60
N GLY A 716 -21.83 -40.68 30.63
CA GLY A 716 -22.23 -40.50 32.04
C GLY A 716 -21.72 -39.20 32.64
N ARG A 717 -21.99 -39.02 33.94
CA ARG A 717 -21.56 -37.83 34.71
C ARG A 717 -20.08 -37.48 34.49
N ASN A 718 -19.77 -36.19 34.50
CA ASN A 718 -18.42 -35.66 34.23
C ASN A 718 -17.80 -36.18 32.92
N ASN A 719 -18.61 -36.34 31.86
CA ASN A 719 -18.16 -36.78 30.53
C ASN A 719 -17.53 -38.20 30.54
N SER A 720 -17.98 -39.07 31.46
CA SER A 720 -17.57 -40.48 31.55
C SER A 720 -18.01 -41.25 30.29
N LEU A 721 -17.17 -42.19 29.83
CA LEU A 721 -17.52 -43.10 28.73
C LEU A 721 -18.53 -44.20 29.14
N GLN A 722 -18.79 -44.34 30.43
CA GLN A 722 -19.76 -45.28 30.97
C GLN A 722 -20.86 -44.48 31.68
N ALA A 723 -22.09 -44.59 31.16
CA ALA A 723 -23.29 -44.04 31.79
C ALA A 723 -23.91 -45.03 32.78
N GLY A 724 -24.33 -44.53 33.94
CA GLY A 724 -25.19 -45.25 34.86
C GLY A 724 -26.62 -45.40 34.32
N PRO A 725 -27.47 -46.22 34.98
CA PRO A 725 -28.85 -46.46 34.53
C PRO A 725 -29.72 -45.20 34.54
N ASP A 726 -29.43 -44.26 35.45
CA ASP A 726 -30.20 -43.02 35.64
C ASP A 726 -29.49 -41.79 35.04
N ASP A 727 -28.35 -41.98 34.35
CA ASP A 727 -27.63 -40.86 33.75
C ASP A 727 -28.40 -40.34 32.51
N PRO A 728 -28.73 -39.04 32.45
CA PRO A 728 -29.58 -38.49 31.39
C PRO A 728 -28.84 -38.33 30.06
N GLY A 729 -27.51 -38.48 30.05
CA GLY A 729 -26.69 -38.33 28.85
C GLY A 729 -26.54 -36.89 28.34
N SER A 730 -25.83 -36.74 27.23
CA SER A 730 -25.66 -35.45 26.53
C SER A 730 -26.88 -35.14 25.67
N PRO A 731 -27.52 -33.95 25.79
CA PRO A 731 -28.60 -33.55 24.88
C PRO A 731 -28.17 -33.50 23.41
N TYR A 732 -26.88 -33.28 23.15
CA TYR A 732 -26.31 -33.23 21.81
C TYR A 732 -26.20 -34.61 21.13
N ALA A 733 -26.42 -35.71 21.85
CA ALA A 733 -26.52 -37.06 21.31
C ALA A 733 -27.94 -37.36 20.79
N ILE A 734 -28.36 -36.55 19.81
CA ILE A 734 -29.73 -36.50 19.28
C ILE A 734 -30.08 -37.81 18.57
N GLY A 735 -31.22 -38.39 18.93
CA GLY A 735 -31.84 -39.53 18.26
C GLY A 735 -31.96 -40.76 19.15
N ALA A 736 -33.15 -41.33 19.19
CA ALA A 736 -33.42 -42.62 19.80
C ALA A 736 -34.59 -43.29 19.05
N ALA A 737 -35.12 -44.40 19.56
CA ALA A 737 -36.24 -45.10 18.93
C ALA A 737 -37.52 -44.23 18.86
N GLU A 738 -37.64 -43.28 19.78
CA GLU A 738 -38.77 -42.37 19.95
C GLU A 738 -38.77 -41.20 18.93
N GLY A 739 -37.65 -40.92 18.27
CA GLY A 739 -37.57 -39.88 17.25
C GLY A 739 -36.19 -39.21 17.09
N GLY A 740 -36.13 -38.24 16.17
CA GLY A 740 -34.93 -37.48 15.81
C GLY A 740 -35.08 -35.97 16.04
N HIS A 741 -34.49 -35.15 15.15
CA HIS A 741 -34.48 -33.69 15.24
C HIS A 741 -35.84 -32.98 15.18
N ASP A 742 -36.90 -33.67 14.78
CA ASP A 742 -38.29 -33.18 14.72
C ASP A 742 -39.18 -33.75 15.85
N ALA A 743 -38.58 -34.46 16.81
CA ALA A 743 -39.26 -35.02 17.98
C ALA A 743 -38.89 -34.30 19.28
N VAL A 744 -39.75 -34.43 20.29
CA VAL A 744 -39.52 -33.95 21.66
C VAL A 744 -39.09 -35.13 22.53
N HIS A 745 -38.13 -34.90 23.43
CA HIS A 745 -37.71 -35.91 24.41
C HIS A 745 -38.91 -36.32 25.30
N PRO A 746 -39.23 -37.62 25.45
CA PRO A 746 -40.46 -38.06 26.14
C PRO A 746 -40.60 -37.53 27.58
N GLU A 747 -39.50 -37.44 28.33
CA GLU A 747 -39.50 -36.91 29.70
C GLU A 747 -39.71 -35.39 29.80
N LEU A 748 -39.51 -34.64 28.71
CA LEU A 748 -39.84 -33.20 28.68
C LEU A 748 -41.34 -32.97 28.48
N GLY A 749 -42.02 -33.94 27.87
CA GLY A 749 -43.44 -33.90 27.51
C GLY A 749 -43.67 -34.19 26.03
N THR A 750 -44.76 -33.64 25.50
CA THR A 750 -45.23 -33.79 24.12
C THR A 750 -45.02 -32.51 23.31
N LEU A 751 -45.28 -32.58 22.00
CA LEU A 751 -45.29 -31.39 21.14
C LEU A 751 -46.36 -30.37 21.55
N GLU A 752 -47.47 -30.81 22.16
CA GLU A 752 -48.50 -29.91 22.68
C GLU A 752 -48.01 -29.15 23.91
N ASP A 753 -47.30 -29.83 24.81
CA ASP A 753 -46.66 -29.20 25.97
C ASP A 753 -45.62 -28.16 25.53
N PHE A 754 -44.85 -28.45 24.47
CA PHE A 754 -43.95 -27.48 23.86
C PHE A 754 -44.68 -26.24 23.32
N ARG A 755 -45.83 -26.42 22.64
CA ARG A 755 -46.65 -25.29 22.17
C ARG A 755 -47.20 -24.45 23.32
N ARG A 756 -47.56 -25.08 24.45
CA ARG A 756 -47.93 -24.34 25.68
C ARG A 756 -46.77 -23.48 26.17
N LEU A 757 -45.55 -24.04 26.21
CA LEU A 757 -44.35 -23.30 26.59
C LEU A 757 -44.08 -22.11 25.66
N VAL A 758 -44.18 -22.30 24.34
CA VAL A 758 -44.04 -21.21 23.35
C VAL A 758 -45.05 -20.09 23.62
N ALA A 759 -46.32 -20.44 23.88
CA ALA A 759 -47.37 -19.47 24.18
C ALA A 759 -47.09 -18.72 25.50
N ALA A 760 -46.68 -19.44 26.55
CA ALA A 760 -46.33 -18.85 27.85
C ALA A 760 -45.12 -17.93 27.74
N ALA A 761 -44.05 -18.33 27.06
CA ALA A 761 -42.87 -17.51 26.81
C ALA A 761 -43.26 -16.20 26.10
N ARG A 762 -44.06 -16.28 25.03
CA ARG A 762 -44.57 -15.10 24.32
C ARG A 762 -45.39 -14.19 25.23
N ALA A 763 -46.25 -14.74 26.08
CA ALA A 763 -47.05 -13.95 27.04
C ALA A 763 -46.17 -13.19 28.06
N HIS A 764 -44.99 -13.74 28.39
CA HIS A 764 -43.99 -13.06 29.21
C HIS A 764 -43.04 -12.14 28.43
N GLY A 765 -43.21 -12.02 27.11
CA GLY A 765 -42.32 -11.23 26.25
C GLY A 765 -40.94 -11.87 26.06
N LEU A 766 -40.85 -13.20 26.13
CA LEU A 766 -39.66 -13.99 25.85
C LEU A 766 -39.81 -14.73 24.51
N GLU A 767 -38.73 -14.76 23.75
CA GLU A 767 -38.60 -15.61 22.57
C GLU A 767 -37.86 -16.90 22.91
N LEU A 768 -38.21 -18.01 22.26
CA LEU A 768 -37.45 -19.25 22.39
C LEU A 768 -36.41 -19.36 21.27
N ALA A 769 -35.19 -19.70 21.64
CA ALA A 769 -34.12 -20.13 20.74
C ALA A 769 -33.85 -21.61 20.96
N LEU A 770 -33.85 -22.40 19.88
CA LEU A 770 -33.49 -23.82 19.94
C LEU A 770 -32.10 -24.04 19.39
N ASP A 771 -31.37 -24.96 20.01
CA ASP A 771 -30.16 -25.51 19.43
C ASP A 771 -30.47 -26.30 18.15
N PHE A 772 -29.66 -26.10 17.12
CA PHE A 772 -29.68 -26.89 15.90
C PHE A 772 -28.30 -27.52 15.67
N ALA A 773 -28.13 -28.73 16.20
CA ALA A 773 -26.93 -29.54 16.04
C ALA A 773 -27.08 -30.60 14.94
N ILE A 774 -26.33 -30.43 13.85
CA ILE A 774 -26.30 -31.39 12.75
C ILE A 774 -25.33 -32.53 13.08
N GLN A 775 -25.86 -33.52 13.79
CA GLN A 775 -25.23 -34.77 14.18
C GLN A 775 -26.30 -35.75 14.68
N CYS A 776 -25.94 -37.02 14.81
CA CYS A 776 -26.86 -38.08 15.22
C CYS A 776 -26.20 -38.98 16.28
N SER A 777 -26.96 -39.47 17.24
CA SER A 777 -26.54 -40.63 18.03
C SER A 777 -26.51 -41.89 17.16
N PRO A 778 -25.81 -42.96 17.59
CA PRO A 778 -25.86 -44.26 16.91
C PRO A 778 -27.26 -44.92 16.85
N ASP A 779 -28.22 -44.40 17.61
CA ASP A 779 -29.60 -44.90 17.67
C ASP A 779 -30.59 -44.01 16.89
N HIS A 780 -30.12 -42.94 16.24
CA HIS A 780 -30.97 -42.02 15.49
C HIS A 780 -31.67 -42.72 14.30
N PRO A 781 -32.98 -42.50 14.06
CA PRO A 781 -33.74 -43.20 13.00
C PRO A 781 -33.14 -43.08 11.58
N TRP A 782 -32.49 -41.96 11.27
CA TRP A 782 -31.80 -41.74 9.99
C TRP A 782 -30.70 -42.76 9.69
N LEU A 783 -30.06 -43.37 10.69
CA LEU A 783 -29.02 -44.39 10.46
C LEU A 783 -29.61 -45.62 9.74
N LYS A 784 -30.87 -45.95 10.03
CA LYS A 784 -31.60 -47.06 9.41
C LYS A 784 -32.33 -46.62 8.16
N ALA A 785 -32.97 -45.45 8.19
CA ALA A 785 -33.80 -44.96 7.08
C ALA A 785 -32.98 -44.39 5.92
N HIS A 786 -31.83 -43.79 6.21
CA HIS A 786 -30.96 -43.06 5.29
C HIS A 786 -29.47 -43.39 5.54
N PRO A 787 -29.06 -44.66 5.43
CA PRO A 787 -27.65 -45.04 5.65
C PRO A 787 -26.69 -44.29 4.71
N GLU A 788 -27.16 -43.84 3.54
CA GLU A 788 -26.40 -43.06 2.57
C GLU A 788 -26.03 -41.63 3.03
N TRP A 789 -26.59 -41.14 4.14
CA TRP A 789 -26.23 -39.85 4.72
C TRP A 789 -25.00 -39.92 5.63
N PHE A 790 -24.42 -41.10 5.84
CA PHE A 790 -23.31 -41.31 6.77
C PHE A 790 -22.11 -41.98 6.10
N ASP A 791 -20.91 -41.68 6.59
CA ASP A 791 -19.66 -42.29 6.13
C ASP A 791 -19.37 -43.59 6.90
N TRP A 792 -19.69 -44.72 6.27
CA TRP A 792 -19.47 -46.05 6.83
C TRP A 792 -18.06 -46.55 6.51
N ARG A 793 -17.36 -47.05 7.53
CA ARG A 793 -16.06 -47.70 7.36
C ARG A 793 -16.23 -49.03 6.59
N PRO A 794 -15.15 -49.56 5.99
CA PRO A 794 -15.20 -50.83 5.26
C PRO A 794 -15.68 -52.03 6.09
N ASP A 795 -15.54 -51.98 7.42
CA ASP A 795 -16.00 -53.01 8.36
C ASP A 795 -17.47 -52.82 8.80
N GLY A 796 -18.17 -51.81 8.26
CA GLY A 796 -19.54 -51.47 8.61
C GLY A 796 -19.69 -50.68 9.91
N SER A 797 -18.59 -50.24 10.54
CA SER A 797 -18.64 -49.32 11.69
C SER A 797 -18.68 -47.85 11.25
N LEU A 798 -19.09 -46.96 12.15
CA LEU A 798 -19.10 -45.51 11.91
C LEU A 798 -17.94 -44.83 12.62
N LYS A 799 -17.39 -43.78 12.00
CA LYS A 799 -16.50 -42.86 12.72
C LYS A 799 -17.35 -41.97 13.63
N TYR A 800 -17.07 -42.01 14.93
CA TYR A 800 -17.63 -41.05 15.87
C TYR A 800 -17.09 -39.64 15.59
N ALA A 801 -17.82 -38.61 16.00
CA ALA A 801 -17.42 -37.23 15.72
C ALA A 801 -16.24 -36.79 16.61
N GLU A 802 -15.37 -35.94 16.08
CA GLU A 802 -14.25 -35.33 16.82
C GLU A 802 -14.16 -33.84 16.49
N ASN A 803 -13.78 -33.04 17.48
CA ASN A 803 -13.30 -31.67 17.29
C ASN A 803 -11.99 -31.53 18.08
N PRO A 804 -10.85 -31.93 17.50
CA PRO A 804 -9.61 -32.16 18.25
C PRO A 804 -9.23 -30.98 19.16
N PRO A 805 -8.89 -31.23 20.44
CA PRO A 805 -8.68 -32.56 21.06
C PRO A 805 -9.95 -33.26 21.59
N LYS A 806 -11.14 -32.68 21.47
CA LYS A 806 -12.40 -33.25 21.99
C LYS A 806 -12.87 -34.43 21.13
N LYS A 807 -13.29 -35.51 21.80
CA LYS A 807 -13.88 -36.72 21.20
C LYS A 807 -15.32 -36.90 21.66
N TYR A 808 -16.18 -37.32 20.74
CA TYR A 808 -17.62 -37.47 20.97
C TYR A 808 -18.08 -38.87 20.52
N GLU A 809 -17.81 -39.86 21.35
CA GLU A 809 -18.08 -41.28 21.11
C GLU A 809 -19.59 -41.63 21.03
N ASP A 810 -20.42 -40.72 21.53
CA ASP A 810 -21.88 -40.76 21.59
C ASP A 810 -22.57 -40.23 20.33
N ILE A 811 -21.83 -39.70 19.36
CA ILE A 811 -22.38 -39.12 18.12
C ILE A 811 -21.60 -39.46 16.85
N VAL A 812 -22.29 -39.39 15.72
CA VAL A 812 -21.77 -39.52 14.37
C VAL A 812 -22.21 -38.33 13.51
N ASN A 813 -21.39 -37.98 12.52
CA ASN A 813 -21.66 -36.87 11.60
C ASN A 813 -22.31 -37.37 10.31
N VAL A 814 -23.15 -36.53 9.71
CA VAL A 814 -23.65 -36.72 8.34
C VAL A 814 -22.59 -36.32 7.31
N ASP A 815 -22.61 -36.96 6.15
CA ASP A 815 -21.79 -36.64 4.99
C ASP A 815 -22.56 -35.77 3.98
N PHE A 816 -22.10 -34.53 3.82
CA PHE A 816 -22.75 -33.53 2.98
C PHE A 816 -22.53 -33.70 1.47
N TYR A 817 -21.52 -34.47 1.04
CA TYR A 817 -21.14 -34.58 -0.37
C TYR A 817 -21.14 -36.02 -0.90
N GLY A 818 -21.08 -37.02 -0.03
CA GLY A 818 -20.96 -38.42 -0.43
C GLY A 818 -19.55 -38.76 -0.91
N ILE A 819 -19.33 -40.05 -1.20
CA ILE A 819 -18.02 -40.61 -1.61
C ILE A 819 -17.57 -40.17 -3.02
N LYS A 820 -18.45 -39.59 -3.85
CA LYS A 820 -18.13 -39.16 -5.24
C LYS A 820 -18.41 -37.67 -5.46
N PRO A 821 -17.40 -36.85 -5.83
CA PRO A 821 -17.60 -35.45 -6.22
C PRO A 821 -18.54 -35.33 -7.44
N GLY A 822 -19.51 -34.41 -7.39
CA GLY A 822 -20.34 -34.03 -8.55
C GLY A 822 -21.69 -34.75 -8.73
N ALA A 823 -22.10 -35.63 -7.81
CA ALA A 823 -23.41 -36.28 -7.87
C ALA A 823 -24.43 -35.64 -6.91
N SER A 824 -25.64 -35.34 -7.40
CA SER A 824 -26.77 -34.73 -6.67
C SER A 824 -27.35 -35.56 -5.50
N ARG A 825 -26.63 -36.57 -4.99
CA ARG A 825 -27.16 -37.58 -4.05
C ARG A 825 -27.51 -37.02 -2.67
N GLN A 826 -26.85 -35.97 -2.19
CA GLN A 826 -27.11 -35.38 -0.85
C GLN A 826 -28.08 -34.19 -0.84
N ALA A 827 -28.69 -33.85 -1.97
CA ALA A 827 -29.76 -32.86 -1.99
C ALA A 827 -30.96 -33.23 -1.07
N PRO A 828 -31.36 -34.52 -0.90
CA PRO A 828 -32.35 -34.92 0.10
C PRO A 828 -31.93 -34.62 1.54
N LEU A 829 -30.68 -34.87 1.93
CA LEU A 829 -30.15 -34.52 3.25
C LEU A 829 -30.26 -33.02 3.51
N TRP A 830 -29.82 -32.19 2.54
CA TRP A 830 -29.88 -30.73 2.66
C TRP A 830 -31.33 -30.24 2.86
N ARG A 831 -32.28 -30.80 2.09
CA ARG A 831 -33.71 -30.52 2.25
C ARG A 831 -34.24 -30.98 3.60
N ALA A 832 -33.91 -32.20 4.05
CA ALA A 832 -34.35 -32.71 5.35
C ALA A 832 -33.89 -31.81 6.51
N LEU A 833 -32.62 -31.38 6.50
CA LEU A 833 -32.07 -30.47 7.50
C LEU A 833 -32.77 -29.10 7.50
N ARG A 834 -33.07 -28.55 6.32
CA ARG A 834 -33.88 -27.32 6.21
C ARG A 834 -35.30 -27.56 6.71
N ASP A 835 -35.92 -28.68 6.37
CA ASP A 835 -37.30 -28.99 6.71
C ASP A 835 -37.48 -29.18 8.22
N VAL A 836 -36.45 -29.66 8.93
CA VAL A 836 -36.40 -29.65 10.41
C VAL A 836 -36.49 -28.21 10.96
N VAL A 837 -35.72 -27.27 10.40
CA VAL A 837 -35.78 -25.86 10.82
C VAL A 837 -37.17 -25.29 10.54
N LEU A 838 -37.72 -25.52 9.34
CA LEU A 838 -39.06 -25.07 8.98
C LEU A 838 -40.14 -25.69 9.86
N PHE A 839 -40.00 -26.96 10.24
CA PHE A 839 -40.89 -27.62 11.19
C PHE A 839 -40.94 -26.85 12.51
N TRP A 840 -39.81 -26.54 13.14
CA TRP A 840 -39.80 -25.76 14.39
C TRP A 840 -40.28 -24.32 14.21
N VAL A 841 -40.07 -23.71 13.03
CA VAL A 841 -40.68 -22.42 12.69
C VAL A 841 -42.21 -22.52 12.70
N THR A 842 -42.80 -23.59 12.18
CA THR A 842 -44.26 -23.79 12.27
C THR A 842 -44.75 -23.97 13.71
N GLN A 843 -43.89 -24.46 14.62
CA GLN A 843 -44.20 -24.57 16.05
C GLN A 843 -44.01 -23.25 16.83
N GLY A 844 -43.57 -22.17 16.17
CA GLY A 844 -43.47 -20.83 16.75
C GLY A 844 -42.05 -20.40 17.14
N VAL A 845 -41.03 -21.24 16.90
CA VAL A 845 -39.62 -20.87 17.10
C VAL A 845 -39.18 -19.90 16.00
N ARG A 846 -38.40 -18.88 16.35
CA ARG A 846 -37.89 -17.87 15.39
C ARG A 846 -36.39 -17.67 15.48
N VAL A 847 -35.72 -18.39 16.36
CA VAL A 847 -34.29 -18.21 16.62
C VAL A 847 -33.65 -19.59 16.75
N PHE A 848 -32.54 -19.78 16.05
CA PHE A 848 -31.78 -21.03 16.09
C PHE A 848 -30.32 -20.73 16.44
N ARG A 849 -29.83 -21.32 17.54
CA ARG A 849 -28.40 -21.37 17.84
C ARG A 849 -27.85 -22.60 17.13
N VAL A 850 -26.99 -22.39 16.15
CA VAL A 850 -26.47 -23.48 15.33
C VAL A 850 -25.13 -23.94 15.89
N ASP A 851 -25.06 -25.22 16.25
CA ASP A 851 -23.88 -25.85 16.83
C ASP A 851 -22.78 -26.08 15.79
N ASN A 852 -21.57 -25.62 16.11
CA ASN A 852 -20.35 -25.86 15.33
C ASN A 852 -20.54 -25.76 13.79
N PRO A 853 -21.11 -24.66 13.25
CA PRO A 853 -21.43 -24.58 11.82
C PRO A 853 -20.17 -24.56 10.94
N HIS A 854 -19.01 -24.24 11.52
CA HIS A 854 -17.72 -24.26 10.85
C HIS A 854 -17.24 -25.67 10.45
N THR A 855 -17.86 -26.73 10.97
CA THR A 855 -17.56 -28.12 10.56
C THR A 855 -18.48 -28.61 9.43
N LYS A 856 -19.42 -27.78 8.97
CA LYS A 856 -20.38 -28.07 7.91
C LYS A 856 -20.11 -27.14 6.70
N PRO A 857 -20.52 -27.51 5.47
CA PRO A 857 -20.12 -26.75 4.29
C PRO A 857 -20.75 -25.36 4.20
N LEU A 858 -19.95 -24.37 3.79
CA LEU A 858 -20.41 -22.99 3.57
C LEU A 858 -21.54 -22.87 2.53
N PRO A 859 -21.52 -23.57 1.38
CA PRO A 859 -22.61 -23.46 0.40
C PRO A 859 -23.94 -23.98 0.94
N PHE A 860 -23.91 -25.00 1.81
CA PHE A 860 -25.11 -25.49 2.49
C PHE A 860 -25.72 -24.41 3.37
N TRP A 861 -24.93 -23.74 4.20
CA TRP A 861 -25.42 -22.66 5.05
C TRP A 861 -25.98 -21.49 4.25
N GLN A 862 -25.27 -21.09 3.19
CA GLN A 862 -25.72 -20.00 2.31
C GLN A 862 -27.09 -20.30 1.69
N TRP A 863 -27.27 -21.53 1.21
CA TRP A 863 -28.53 -21.98 0.62
C TRP A 863 -29.63 -22.11 1.67
N MET A 864 -29.39 -22.85 2.77
CA MET A 864 -30.42 -23.15 3.77
C MET A 864 -30.94 -21.89 4.44
N ILE A 865 -30.04 -21.00 4.89
CA ILE A 865 -30.42 -19.74 5.54
C ILE A 865 -31.18 -18.85 4.56
N GLY A 866 -30.68 -18.71 3.32
CA GLY A 866 -31.36 -17.92 2.29
C GLY A 866 -32.76 -18.44 1.98
N ASP A 867 -32.94 -19.76 1.90
CA ASP A 867 -34.22 -20.41 1.62
C ASP A 867 -35.21 -20.30 2.80
N VAL A 868 -34.74 -20.39 4.05
CA VAL A 868 -35.58 -20.18 5.24
C VAL A 868 -35.99 -18.71 5.36
N GLN A 869 -35.03 -17.78 5.29
CA GLN A 869 -35.31 -16.34 5.43
C GLN A 869 -36.09 -15.76 4.25
N GLY A 870 -36.01 -16.36 3.06
CA GLY A 870 -36.86 -16.02 1.92
C GLY A 870 -38.35 -16.31 2.18
N ARG A 871 -38.68 -17.28 3.05
CA ARG A 871 -40.05 -17.61 3.46
C ARG A 871 -40.45 -16.95 4.78
N HIS A 872 -39.51 -16.85 5.70
CA HIS A 872 -39.68 -16.35 7.06
C HIS A 872 -38.54 -15.38 7.41
N PRO A 873 -38.58 -14.13 6.90
CA PRO A 873 -37.48 -13.16 7.05
C PRO A 873 -37.25 -12.69 8.49
N ASP A 874 -38.13 -13.05 9.42
CA ASP A 874 -38.01 -12.80 10.86
C ASP A 874 -37.16 -13.83 11.61
N VAL A 875 -36.79 -14.95 10.96
CA VAL A 875 -35.97 -16.01 11.55
C VAL A 875 -34.50 -15.59 11.65
N LEU A 876 -33.91 -15.79 12.83
CA LEU A 876 -32.52 -15.44 13.14
C LEU A 876 -31.67 -16.69 13.39
N PHE A 877 -30.43 -16.67 12.91
CA PHE A 877 -29.45 -17.74 13.13
C PHE A 877 -28.22 -17.21 13.87
N LEU A 878 -27.88 -17.85 14.99
CA LEU A 878 -26.65 -17.58 15.76
C LEU A 878 -25.62 -18.66 15.45
N SER A 879 -24.45 -18.27 14.93
CA SER A 879 -23.35 -19.21 14.66
C SER A 879 -22.50 -19.42 15.90
N GLU A 880 -22.49 -20.63 16.47
CA GLU A 880 -21.51 -21.03 17.48
C GLU A 880 -20.22 -21.51 16.82
N ALA A 881 -19.36 -20.57 16.43
CA ALA A 881 -18.15 -20.87 15.69
C ALA A 881 -16.90 -20.34 16.42
N PHE A 882 -16.38 -21.10 17.37
CA PHE A 882 -15.07 -20.83 17.97
C PHE A 882 -13.95 -21.42 17.11
N THR A 883 -13.67 -20.77 15.99
CA THR A 883 -12.67 -21.17 14.98
C THR A 883 -11.85 -19.97 14.56
N ARG A 884 -10.96 -20.05 13.57
CA ARG A 884 -10.14 -18.92 13.10
C ARG A 884 -11.02 -17.75 12.56
N PRO A 885 -10.57 -16.48 12.65
CA PRO A 885 -11.41 -15.31 12.34
C PRO A 885 -12.01 -15.32 10.93
N LYS A 886 -11.21 -15.70 9.93
CA LYS A 886 -11.66 -15.76 8.52
C LYS A 886 -12.88 -16.66 8.33
N MET A 887 -12.95 -17.80 9.03
CA MET A 887 -14.09 -18.71 8.94
C MET A 887 -15.32 -18.13 9.66
N MET A 888 -15.13 -17.51 10.84
CA MET A 888 -16.21 -16.83 11.56
C MET A 888 -16.86 -15.73 10.70
N TYR A 889 -16.03 -14.86 10.11
CA TYR A 889 -16.50 -13.80 9.22
C TYR A 889 -17.16 -14.36 7.97
N ARG A 890 -16.64 -15.45 7.39
CA ARG A 890 -17.27 -16.09 6.24
C ARG A 890 -18.65 -16.65 6.58
N LEU A 891 -18.84 -17.25 7.75
CA LEU A 891 -20.15 -17.72 8.22
C LEU A 891 -21.15 -16.56 8.35
N ALA A 892 -20.72 -15.44 8.92
CA ALA A 892 -21.57 -14.24 8.99
C ALA A 892 -21.95 -13.74 7.57
N LYS A 893 -21.00 -13.69 6.64
CA LYS A 893 -21.24 -13.26 5.25
C LYS A 893 -22.25 -14.14 4.50
N VAL A 894 -22.20 -15.46 4.68
CA VAL A 894 -23.09 -16.39 3.96
C VAL A 894 -24.53 -16.40 4.48
N GLY A 895 -24.81 -15.84 5.67
CA GLY A 895 -26.19 -15.63 6.11
C GLY A 895 -26.42 -15.58 7.62
N PHE A 896 -25.49 -16.07 8.45
CA PHE A 896 -25.70 -16.12 9.90
C PHE A 896 -25.97 -14.74 10.49
N THR A 897 -27.13 -14.53 11.10
CA THR A 897 -27.58 -13.23 11.64
C THR A 897 -26.63 -12.73 12.72
N GLN A 898 -26.20 -13.61 13.61
CA GLN A 898 -25.41 -13.33 14.81
C GLN A 898 -24.25 -14.33 14.92
N SER A 899 -23.21 -13.98 15.67
CA SER A 899 -22.04 -14.83 15.83
C SER A 899 -21.50 -14.80 17.26
N TYR A 900 -21.23 -15.98 17.84
CA TYR A 900 -20.35 -16.09 19.00
C TYR A 900 -18.97 -15.50 18.68
N THR A 901 -18.21 -15.17 19.71
CA THR A 901 -16.99 -14.36 19.60
C THR A 901 -15.87 -14.88 20.49
N TYR A 902 -14.70 -14.25 20.43
CA TYR A 902 -13.62 -14.55 21.35
C TYR A 902 -13.71 -13.80 22.68
N PHE A 903 -14.86 -13.20 22.99
CA PHE A 903 -15.05 -12.38 24.18
C PHE A 903 -14.49 -13.04 25.45
N THR A 904 -14.80 -14.32 25.69
CA THR A 904 -14.37 -15.10 26.87
C THR A 904 -12.85 -15.22 27.03
N TRP A 905 -12.07 -15.08 25.96
CA TRP A 905 -10.61 -15.14 25.95
C TRP A 905 -9.96 -13.76 25.69
N ARG A 906 -10.66 -12.69 26.03
CA ARG A 906 -10.09 -11.33 26.15
C ARG A 906 -10.15 -10.95 27.62
N GLU A 907 -9.01 -10.65 28.22
CA GLU A 907 -8.89 -10.41 29.66
C GLU A 907 -8.25 -9.04 29.95
N THR A 908 -7.39 -8.54 29.06
CA THR A 908 -6.66 -7.28 29.27
C THR A 908 -7.28 -6.10 28.55
N LYS A 909 -6.93 -4.87 28.99
CA LYS A 909 -7.36 -3.61 28.36
C LYS A 909 -6.99 -3.55 26.88
N GLN A 910 -5.77 -3.96 26.54
CA GLN A 910 -5.28 -3.99 25.16
C GLN A 910 -6.09 -4.96 24.30
N GLU A 911 -6.26 -6.21 24.77
CA GLU A 911 -7.03 -7.25 24.06
C GLU A 911 -8.47 -6.81 23.75
N PHE A 912 -9.15 -6.19 24.72
CA PHE A 912 -10.49 -5.64 24.48
C PHE A 912 -10.48 -4.48 23.48
N THR A 913 -9.52 -3.56 23.63
CA THR A 913 -9.42 -2.39 22.76
C THR A 913 -9.19 -2.80 21.31
N GLU A 914 -8.22 -3.68 21.06
CA GLU A 914 -7.90 -4.20 19.72
C GLU A 914 -9.08 -4.95 19.11
N TYR A 915 -9.67 -5.89 19.87
CA TYR A 915 -10.73 -6.75 19.34
C TYR A 915 -11.99 -5.97 19.01
N LEU A 916 -12.42 -5.05 19.87
CA LEU A 916 -13.62 -4.25 19.60
C LEU A 916 -13.36 -3.17 18.55
N THR A 917 -12.13 -2.66 18.41
CA THR A 917 -11.78 -1.77 17.29
C THR A 917 -11.91 -2.51 15.96
N GLU A 918 -11.41 -3.75 15.86
CA GLU A 918 -11.59 -4.60 14.67
C GLU A 918 -13.07 -4.79 14.33
N LEU A 919 -13.90 -5.14 15.32
CA LEU A 919 -15.32 -5.44 15.12
C LEU A 919 -16.18 -4.21 14.80
N THR A 920 -15.80 -3.03 15.29
CA THR A 920 -16.65 -1.82 15.20
C THR A 920 -16.20 -0.82 14.14
N GLN A 921 -14.92 -0.84 13.77
CA GLN A 921 -14.33 0.12 12.82
C GLN A 921 -13.75 -0.56 11.58
N GLY A 922 -13.54 -1.89 11.63
CA GLY A 922 -13.07 -2.67 10.48
C GLY A 922 -14.20 -3.17 9.57
N PRO A 923 -13.85 -3.91 8.50
CA PRO A 923 -14.81 -4.52 7.59
C PRO A 923 -15.94 -5.34 8.25
N PRO A 924 -15.72 -6.05 9.39
CA PRO A 924 -16.79 -6.79 10.05
C PRO A 924 -17.99 -5.96 10.49
N ALA A 925 -17.86 -4.64 10.70
CA ALA A 925 -18.93 -3.77 11.17
C ALA A 925 -20.19 -3.82 10.29
N ASP A 926 -20.04 -4.12 9.00
CA ASP A 926 -21.15 -4.18 8.06
C ASP A 926 -21.89 -5.52 8.00
N PHE A 927 -21.33 -6.61 8.51
CA PHE A 927 -21.93 -7.95 8.35
C PHE A 927 -21.83 -8.87 9.56
N PHE A 928 -21.00 -8.55 10.55
CA PHE A 928 -20.76 -9.36 11.73
C PHE A 928 -21.47 -8.75 12.95
N ARG A 929 -22.32 -9.53 13.63
CA ARG A 929 -23.02 -9.10 14.83
C ARG A 929 -22.52 -9.92 16.03
N PRO A 930 -21.62 -9.36 16.87
CA PRO A 930 -20.97 -10.10 17.94
C PRO A 930 -21.93 -10.36 19.10
N HIS A 931 -22.13 -11.64 19.44
CA HIS A 931 -22.94 -12.08 20.58
C HIS A 931 -22.03 -12.48 21.74
N PHE A 932 -22.06 -11.69 22.81
CA PHE A 932 -21.16 -11.82 23.96
C PHE A 932 -21.79 -12.68 25.05
N PHE A 933 -21.65 -14.00 24.92
CA PHE A 933 -21.91 -14.91 26.02
C PHE A 933 -20.81 -14.80 27.08
N VAL A 934 -21.18 -14.60 28.34
CA VAL A 934 -20.22 -14.49 29.47
C VAL A 934 -19.68 -15.86 29.90
N ASN A 935 -20.46 -16.91 29.69
CA ASN A 935 -20.15 -18.31 29.88
C ASN A 935 -21.03 -19.16 28.95
N THR A 936 -20.67 -20.43 28.75
CA THR A 936 -21.51 -21.43 28.07
C THR A 936 -21.34 -22.77 28.78
N PRO A 937 -22.19 -23.79 28.54
CA PRO A 937 -22.01 -25.11 29.16
C PRO A 937 -20.65 -25.77 28.85
N ASP A 938 -19.98 -25.34 27.79
CA ASP A 938 -18.66 -25.79 27.36
C ASP A 938 -17.50 -24.87 27.77
N ILE A 939 -17.80 -23.65 28.21
CA ILE A 939 -16.82 -22.61 28.51
C ILE A 939 -17.16 -22.01 29.87
N ASN A 940 -16.45 -22.48 30.89
CA ASN A 940 -16.20 -21.84 32.18
C ASN A 940 -14.86 -21.07 32.07
N PRO A 941 -14.88 -19.78 31.69
CA PRO A 941 -13.67 -19.01 31.38
C PRO A 941 -12.67 -19.02 32.53
N ARG A 942 -11.37 -19.18 32.22
CA ARG A 942 -10.29 -19.23 33.24
C ARG A 942 -10.30 -18.03 34.17
N PHE A 943 -10.55 -16.84 33.65
CA PHE A 943 -10.73 -15.63 34.44
C PHE A 943 -11.76 -15.80 35.56
N LEU A 944 -12.92 -16.41 35.30
CA LEU A 944 -13.99 -16.61 36.29
C LEU A 944 -13.62 -17.62 37.38
N GLN A 945 -12.80 -18.62 37.05
CA GLN A 945 -12.37 -19.68 37.98
C GLN A 945 -11.60 -19.15 39.19
N GLN A 946 -10.96 -17.98 39.07
CA GLN A 946 -10.04 -17.44 40.08
C GLN A 946 -10.45 -16.06 40.63
N SER A 947 -11.43 -15.40 40.00
CA SER A 947 -11.76 -13.99 40.28
C SER A 947 -12.83 -13.78 41.34
N GLY A 948 -13.58 -14.82 41.73
CA GLY A 948 -14.70 -14.70 42.67
C GLY A 948 -15.81 -13.77 42.14
N ARG A 949 -16.70 -13.30 43.02
CA ARG A 949 -17.86 -12.48 42.65
C ARG A 949 -17.51 -11.25 41.80
N GLY A 950 -16.41 -10.56 42.13
CA GLY A 950 -15.96 -9.37 41.39
C GLY A 950 -15.71 -9.64 39.91
N GLY A 951 -15.14 -10.79 39.56
CA GLY A 951 -14.95 -11.17 38.16
C GLY A 951 -16.24 -11.36 37.39
N PHE A 952 -17.27 -11.99 37.99
CA PHE A 952 -18.58 -12.15 37.35
C PHE A 952 -19.24 -10.79 37.08
N LEU A 953 -19.13 -9.84 38.00
CA LEU A 953 -19.60 -8.47 37.81
C LEU A 953 -18.88 -7.76 36.65
N ILE A 954 -17.56 -7.90 36.56
CA ILE A 954 -16.74 -7.34 35.47
C ILE A 954 -17.21 -7.89 34.13
N ARG A 955 -17.33 -9.22 34.00
CA ARG A 955 -17.74 -9.88 32.75
C ARG A 955 -19.16 -9.53 32.34
N ALA A 956 -20.09 -9.44 33.30
CA ALA A 956 -21.45 -9.01 33.05
C ALA A 956 -21.49 -7.58 32.50
N ALA A 957 -20.78 -6.63 33.13
CA ALA A 957 -20.74 -5.25 32.68
C ALA A 957 -20.11 -5.09 31.30
N LEU A 958 -18.98 -5.77 31.03
CA LEU A 958 -18.33 -5.76 29.72
C LEU A 958 -19.25 -6.27 28.62
N ALA A 959 -19.87 -7.44 28.82
CA ALA A 959 -20.77 -8.02 27.82
C ALA A 959 -22.01 -7.13 27.58
N ALA A 960 -22.61 -6.65 28.67
CA ALA A 960 -23.82 -5.84 28.66
C ALA A 960 -23.63 -4.43 28.05
N THR A 961 -22.42 -3.88 28.04
CA THR A 961 -22.17 -2.50 27.57
C THR A 961 -21.41 -2.40 26.26
N LEU A 962 -20.62 -3.42 25.90
CA LEU A 962 -19.84 -3.42 24.65
C LEU A 962 -20.60 -4.00 23.44
N SER A 963 -21.60 -4.86 23.66
CA SER A 963 -22.43 -5.41 22.58
C SER A 963 -23.92 -5.24 22.84
N GLY A 964 -24.71 -5.00 21.78
CA GLY A 964 -26.16 -5.09 21.84
C GLY A 964 -26.67 -6.51 22.05
N LEU A 965 -25.83 -7.54 21.81
CA LEU A 965 -26.14 -8.94 22.00
C LEU A 965 -25.26 -9.53 23.09
N TRP A 966 -25.87 -9.99 24.17
CA TRP A 966 -25.15 -10.71 25.22
C TRP A 966 -25.97 -11.88 25.76
N GLY A 967 -25.28 -12.87 26.32
CA GLY A 967 -25.88 -14.11 26.77
C GLY A 967 -25.30 -14.59 28.08
N VAL A 968 -26.12 -15.31 28.86
CA VAL A 968 -25.76 -15.88 30.16
C VAL A 968 -26.26 -17.31 30.22
N TYR A 969 -25.38 -18.24 30.61
CA TYR A 969 -25.78 -19.61 30.94
C TYR A 969 -26.03 -19.75 32.45
N ASN A 970 -27.17 -20.36 32.79
CA ASN A 970 -27.64 -20.60 34.16
C ASN A 970 -26.53 -21.09 35.10
N GLY A 971 -26.45 -20.48 36.28
CA GLY A 971 -25.38 -20.69 37.25
C GLY A 971 -24.37 -19.54 37.27
N PHE A 972 -24.25 -18.77 36.18
CA PHE A 972 -23.44 -17.54 36.17
C PHE A 972 -23.92 -16.52 37.20
N GLU A 973 -25.23 -16.35 37.35
CA GLU A 973 -25.79 -15.41 38.33
C GLU A 973 -25.47 -15.81 39.77
N LEU A 974 -25.12 -17.08 39.99
CA LEU A 974 -24.72 -17.62 41.28
C LEU A 974 -23.20 -17.61 41.47
N CYS A 975 -22.44 -17.13 40.48
CA CYS A 975 -20.98 -17.14 40.45
C CYS A 975 -20.39 -18.57 40.48
N GLU A 976 -21.02 -19.52 39.81
CA GLU A 976 -20.48 -20.88 39.65
C GLU A 976 -19.22 -20.87 38.80
N ALA A 977 -18.11 -21.31 39.39
CA ALA A 977 -16.79 -21.26 38.76
C ALA A 977 -15.97 -22.56 38.91
N ALA A 978 -16.51 -23.57 39.60
CA ALA A 978 -15.81 -24.84 39.79
C ALA A 978 -15.55 -25.52 38.44
N ALA A 979 -14.27 -25.76 38.14
CA ALA A 979 -13.82 -26.32 36.87
C ALA A 979 -13.23 -27.72 37.06
N VAL A 980 -13.24 -28.51 35.99
CA VAL A 980 -12.35 -29.67 35.89
C VAL A 980 -10.91 -29.15 35.90
N PRO A 981 -10.02 -29.64 36.78
CA PRO A 981 -8.68 -29.07 36.94
C PRO A 981 -7.92 -28.91 35.62
N GLY A 982 -7.43 -27.70 35.35
CA GLY A 982 -6.67 -27.35 34.14
C GLY A 982 -7.49 -27.19 32.86
N LYS A 983 -8.83 -27.27 32.94
CA LYS A 983 -9.73 -27.16 31.78
C LYS A 983 -10.74 -26.03 31.94
N GLU A 984 -11.45 -25.74 30.85
CA GLU A 984 -12.53 -24.76 30.81
C GLU A 984 -13.91 -25.42 30.93
N GLU A 985 -14.01 -26.74 31.15
CA GLU A 985 -15.29 -27.37 31.45
C GLU A 985 -15.67 -27.21 32.93
N TYR A 986 -16.96 -26.99 33.18
CA TYR A 986 -17.53 -27.05 34.53
C TYR A 986 -17.33 -28.43 35.17
N LEU A 987 -16.99 -28.43 36.46
CA LEU A 987 -17.10 -29.63 37.29
C LEU A 987 -18.58 -29.96 37.48
N ASP A 988 -18.94 -31.25 37.43
CA ASP A 988 -20.31 -31.72 37.55
C ASP A 988 -21.23 -31.00 36.54
N SER A 989 -20.82 -31.06 35.27
CA SER A 989 -21.44 -30.32 34.17
C SER A 989 -22.88 -30.78 33.93
N GLU A 990 -23.80 -29.80 33.89
CA GLU A 990 -25.23 -30.00 33.59
C GLU A 990 -25.47 -30.68 32.22
N LYS A 991 -24.47 -30.71 31.33
CA LYS A 991 -24.51 -31.49 30.09
C LYS A 991 -24.65 -32.99 30.32
N TYR A 992 -24.19 -33.52 31.45
CA TYR A 992 -24.18 -34.96 31.71
C TYR A 992 -24.98 -35.35 32.96
N GLU A 993 -25.57 -34.40 33.68
CA GLU A 993 -26.39 -34.65 34.86
C GLU A 993 -27.51 -33.61 35.03
N ILE A 994 -28.55 -33.97 35.79
CA ILE A 994 -29.60 -33.02 36.19
C ILE A 994 -29.08 -32.20 37.38
N ARG A 995 -29.26 -30.88 37.32
CA ARG A 995 -28.89 -29.98 38.42
C ARG A 995 -30.11 -29.26 38.97
N ALA A 996 -30.04 -28.89 40.25
CA ALA A 996 -30.99 -27.99 40.88
C ALA A 996 -30.20 -26.85 41.54
N TRP A 997 -30.80 -25.67 41.56
CA TRP A 997 -30.13 -24.43 41.92
C TRP A 997 -30.90 -23.71 43.04
N ASP A 998 -30.18 -23.24 44.05
CA ASP A 998 -30.71 -22.26 45.00
C ASP A 998 -30.51 -20.86 44.41
N HIS A 999 -31.54 -20.34 43.74
CA HIS A 999 -31.48 -19.04 43.07
C HIS A 999 -31.42 -17.85 44.04
N GLU A 1000 -31.73 -18.07 45.32
CA GLU A 1000 -31.66 -17.05 46.37
C GLU A 1000 -30.35 -17.11 47.17
N ARG A 1001 -29.39 -17.95 46.75
CA ARG A 1001 -28.10 -18.12 47.43
C ARG A 1001 -27.42 -16.76 47.68
N PRO A 1002 -27.02 -16.46 48.93
CA PRO A 1002 -26.31 -15.22 49.24
C PRO A 1002 -25.05 -15.03 48.38
N GLY A 1003 -24.81 -13.80 47.93
CA GLY A 1003 -23.66 -13.46 47.07
C GLY A 1003 -23.92 -13.60 45.57
N ASN A 1004 -25.13 -13.97 45.15
CA ASN A 1004 -25.55 -13.92 43.74
C ASN A 1004 -25.48 -12.49 43.16
N ILE A 1005 -25.56 -12.39 41.84
CA ILE A 1005 -25.49 -11.13 41.07
C ILE A 1005 -26.77 -10.86 40.25
N VAL A 1006 -27.91 -11.42 40.67
CA VAL A 1006 -29.21 -11.28 39.99
C VAL A 1006 -29.61 -9.81 39.90
N ARG A 1007 -29.38 -9.04 40.97
CA ARG A 1007 -29.69 -7.60 41.03
C ARG A 1007 -28.91 -6.82 39.98
N GLU A 1008 -27.62 -7.10 39.83
CA GLU A 1008 -26.72 -6.40 38.91
C GLU A 1008 -27.04 -6.75 37.45
N ILE A 1009 -27.30 -8.03 37.15
CA ILE A 1009 -27.80 -8.45 35.82
C ILE A 1009 -29.10 -7.73 35.48
N THR A 1010 -30.05 -7.69 36.42
CA THR A 1010 -31.33 -6.98 36.26
C THR A 1010 -31.11 -5.50 35.96
N ARG A 1011 -30.21 -4.85 36.71
CA ARG A 1011 -29.90 -3.43 36.53
C ARG A 1011 -29.23 -3.16 35.19
N LEU A 1012 -28.25 -3.97 34.78
CA LEU A 1012 -27.58 -3.86 33.48
C LEU A 1012 -28.56 -4.01 32.31
N ASN A 1013 -29.48 -4.99 32.38
CA ASN A 1013 -30.53 -5.16 31.36
C ASN A 1013 -31.50 -3.97 31.32
N ALA A 1014 -31.87 -3.40 32.47
CA ALA A 1014 -32.68 -2.19 32.51
C ALA A 1014 -31.96 -0.98 31.89
N ILE A 1015 -30.67 -0.80 32.19
CA ILE A 1015 -29.82 0.24 31.60
C ILE A 1015 -29.74 0.09 30.09
N ARG A 1016 -29.47 -1.11 29.60
CA ARG A 1016 -29.43 -1.43 28.17
C ARG A 1016 -30.72 -1.05 27.47
N ARG A 1017 -31.88 -1.47 28.00
CA ARG A 1017 -33.19 -1.16 27.42
C ARG A 1017 -33.47 0.34 27.36
N ALA A 1018 -33.08 1.09 28.38
CA ALA A 1018 -33.32 2.53 28.47
C ALA A 1018 -32.35 3.40 27.63
N ASN A 1019 -31.30 2.83 27.05
CA ASN A 1019 -30.25 3.58 26.34
C ASN A 1019 -29.96 2.96 24.96
N ALA A 1020 -30.48 3.59 23.91
CA ALA A 1020 -30.31 3.16 22.51
C ALA A 1020 -28.85 3.03 22.08
N ALA A 1021 -27.92 3.79 22.69
CA ALA A 1021 -26.49 3.66 22.45
C ALA A 1021 -25.93 2.26 22.77
N LEU A 1022 -26.61 1.49 23.63
CA LEU A 1022 -26.23 0.13 24.02
C LEU A 1022 -26.96 -0.95 23.21
N HIS A 1023 -27.78 -0.59 22.22
CA HIS A 1023 -28.55 -1.54 21.41
C HIS A 1023 -27.76 -2.15 20.25
N THR A 1024 -26.49 -1.78 20.12
CA THR A 1024 -25.58 -2.30 19.10
C THR A 1024 -24.17 -2.35 19.65
N HIS A 1025 -23.27 -3.08 18.98
CA HIS A 1025 -21.83 -3.04 19.27
C HIS A 1025 -21.13 -1.81 18.65
N LEU A 1026 -21.74 -1.19 17.64
CA LEU A 1026 -21.22 0.01 16.95
C LEU A 1026 -21.31 1.28 17.81
N GLY A 1027 -20.73 2.39 17.35
CA GLY A 1027 -20.77 3.69 18.06
C GLY A 1027 -19.88 3.73 19.32
N LEU A 1028 -18.88 2.85 19.39
CA LEU A 1028 -17.89 2.75 20.46
C LEU A 1028 -16.71 3.71 20.20
N ARG A 1029 -16.28 4.43 21.24
CA ARG A 1029 -15.01 5.17 21.26
C ARG A 1029 -14.29 4.97 22.58
N TRP A 1030 -12.98 4.76 22.51
CA TRP A 1030 -12.11 4.59 23.67
C TRP A 1030 -11.61 5.94 24.17
N HIS A 1031 -11.52 6.10 25.48
CA HIS A 1031 -11.10 7.33 26.16
C HIS A 1031 -9.99 7.04 27.17
N THR A 1032 -9.28 8.08 27.57
CA THR A 1032 -8.16 7.94 28.50
C THR A 1032 -8.65 7.65 29.93
N ALA A 1033 -8.25 6.51 30.46
CA ALA A 1033 -8.19 6.23 31.89
C ALA A 1033 -6.73 6.03 32.28
N TRP A 1034 -6.26 6.79 33.27
CA TRP A 1034 -4.87 6.78 33.74
C TRP A 1034 -4.57 5.57 34.68
N ASP A 1035 -5.06 4.39 34.29
CA ASP A 1035 -4.74 3.08 34.87
C ASP A 1035 -4.91 2.01 33.76
N ASP A 1036 -3.92 1.13 33.61
CA ASP A 1036 -3.92 0.05 32.61
C ASP A 1036 -4.93 -1.07 32.92
N GLN A 1037 -5.41 -1.14 34.17
CA GLN A 1037 -6.46 -2.05 34.61
C GLN A 1037 -7.86 -1.44 34.48
N VAL A 1038 -8.01 -0.24 33.92
CA VAL A 1038 -9.33 0.40 33.74
C VAL A 1038 -9.59 0.68 32.26
N LEU A 1039 -10.70 0.13 31.76
CA LEU A 1039 -11.29 0.50 30.48
C LEU A 1039 -12.21 1.70 30.67
N PHE A 1040 -12.07 2.72 29.82
CA PHE A 1040 -12.98 3.85 29.76
C PHE A 1040 -13.38 4.13 28.32
N PHE A 1041 -14.68 4.20 28.07
CA PHE A 1041 -15.21 4.34 26.71
C PHE A 1041 -16.59 4.99 26.69
N SER A 1042 -16.96 5.51 25.53
CA SER A 1042 -18.31 5.98 25.24
C SER A 1042 -19.01 5.08 24.23
N LYS A 1043 -20.32 4.92 24.42
CA LYS A 1043 -21.26 4.41 23.43
C LYS A 1043 -22.22 5.53 23.05
N SER A 1044 -22.46 5.74 21.76
CA SER A 1044 -23.36 6.79 21.28
C SER A 1044 -24.24 6.33 20.12
N THR A 1045 -25.45 6.87 20.06
CA THR A 1045 -26.26 6.85 18.83
C THR A 1045 -25.58 7.69 17.74
N PRO A 1046 -25.83 7.44 16.44
CA PRO A 1046 -25.24 8.23 15.36
C PRO A 1046 -25.50 9.74 15.49
N GLN A 1047 -26.68 10.12 15.98
CA GLN A 1047 -27.09 11.50 16.22
C GLN A 1047 -26.55 12.07 17.55
N ARG A 1048 -25.94 11.23 18.40
CA ARG A 1048 -25.42 11.56 19.74
C ARG A 1048 -26.46 12.14 20.71
N ASP A 1049 -27.74 11.86 20.49
CA ASP A 1049 -28.84 12.20 21.39
C ASP A 1049 -28.93 11.27 22.62
N ASN A 1050 -28.28 10.11 22.56
CA ASN A 1050 -28.03 9.25 23.70
C ASN A 1050 -26.54 8.87 23.75
N VAL A 1051 -25.84 9.33 24.78
CA VAL A 1051 -24.42 9.03 25.01
C VAL A 1051 -24.23 8.44 26.40
N VAL A 1052 -23.57 7.28 26.46
CA VAL A 1052 -23.26 6.57 27.69
C VAL A 1052 -21.74 6.47 27.83
N LEU A 1053 -21.21 6.91 28.97
CA LEU A 1053 -19.82 6.72 29.37
C LEU A 1053 -19.72 5.56 30.34
N VAL A 1054 -18.71 4.70 30.17
CA VAL A 1054 -18.56 3.49 30.97
C VAL A 1054 -17.10 3.37 31.41
N ALA A 1055 -16.89 3.20 32.72
CA ALA A 1055 -15.59 2.86 33.31
C ALA A 1055 -15.68 1.47 33.95
N ILE A 1056 -14.75 0.57 33.64
CA ILE A 1056 -14.72 -0.80 34.16
C ILE A 1056 -13.29 -1.15 34.60
N SER A 1057 -13.11 -1.54 35.86
CA SER A 1057 -11.88 -2.15 36.34
C SER A 1057 -11.83 -3.62 35.92
N LEU A 1058 -10.67 -4.06 35.44
CA LEU A 1058 -10.36 -5.45 35.08
C LEU A 1058 -9.73 -6.22 36.25
N ASP A 1059 -9.46 -5.55 37.38
CA ASP A 1059 -8.93 -6.17 38.60
C ASP A 1059 -10.08 -6.65 39.49
N PRO A 1060 -10.29 -7.97 39.64
CA PRO A 1060 -11.39 -8.50 40.43
C PRO A 1060 -11.11 -8.51 41.94
N HIS A 1061 -9.93 -8.09 42.39
CA HIS A 1061 -9.47 -8.27 43.78
C HIS A 1061 -9.16 -6.97 44.50
N ARG A 1062 -8.70 -5.93 43.80
CA ARG A 1062 -8.23 -4.69 44.44
C ARG A 1062 -9.05 -3.47 44.01
N PRO A 1063 -9.35 -2.55 44.94
CA PRO A 1063 -9.93 -1.27 44.58
C PRO A 1063 -8.94 -0.43 43.76
N ARG A 1064 -9.49 0.46 42.93
CA ARG A 1064 -8.77 1.35 42.01
C ARG A 1064 -9.32 2.76 42.12
N ASP A 1065 -8.44 3.70 42.42
CA ASP A 1065 -8.68 5.14 42.30
C ASP A 1065 -8.04 5.62 40.99
N VAL A 1066 -8.86 6.05 40.03
CA VAL A 1066 -8.41 6.35 38.67
C VAL A 1066 -8.87 7.74 38.24
N ALA A 1067 -7.99 8.47 37.55
CA ALA A 1067 -8.34 9.69 36.84
C ALA A 1067 -8.83 9.35 35.42
N LEU A 1068 -9.98 9.90 35.03
CA LEU A 1068 -10.59 9.76 33.71
C LEU A 1068 -10.54 11.10 32.97
N GLU A 1069 -10.20 11.07 31.68
CA GLU A 1069 -10.31 12.23 30.78
C GLU A 1069 -11.64 12.20 30.04
N ILE A 1070 -12.58 13.03 30.50
CA ILE A 1070 -13.90 13.19 29.90
C ILE A 1070 -13.76 13.89 28.53
N PRO A 1071 -14.34 13.34 27.45
CA PRO A 1071 -14.14 13.83 26.09
C PRO A 1071 -15.00 15.08 25.78
N MET A 1072 -14.71 16.21 26.45
CA MET A 1072 -15.47 17.47 26.35
C MET A 1072 -15.62 17.96 24.91
N TRP A 1073 -14.57 17.80 24.09
CA TRP A 1073 -14.55 18.21 22.69
C TRP A 1073 -15.60 17.49 21.83
N GLU A 1074 -16.01 16.26 22.18
CA GLU A 1074 -17.05 15.56 21.43
C GLU A 1074 -18.47 16.12 21.67
N PHE A 1075 -18.60 17.02 22.64
CA PHE A 1075 -19.83 17.76 22.94
C PHE A 1075 -19.73 19.23 22.54
N GLY A 1076 -18.64 19.65 21.88
CA GLY A 1076 -18.38 21.05 21.55
C GLY A 1076 -18.12 21.93 22.78
N LEU A 1077 -17.72 21.34 23.91
CA LEU A 1077 -17.43 22.03 25.16
C LEU A 1077 -15.92 22.27 25.32
N PRO A 1078 -15.50 23.38 25.97
CA PRO A 1078 -14.11 23.59 26.33
C PRO A 1078 -13.67 22.64 27.45
N ASP A 1079 -12.34 22.51 27.65
CA ASP A 1079 -11.74 21.61 28.62
C ASP A 1079 -12.18 21.84 30.08
N ASP A 1080 -12.62 23.05 30.43
CA ASP A 1080 -13.16 23.46 31.74
C ASP A 1080 -14.70 23.52 31.77
N GLY A 1081 -15.36 23.09 30.69
CA GLY A 1081 -16.81 23.16 30.51
C GLY A 1081 -17.61 22.27 31.47
N PRO A 1082 -18.90 22.57 31.67
CA PRO A 1082 -19.81 21.75 32.46
C PRO A 1082 -20.48 20.64 31.63
N LEU A 1083 -20.53 19.43 32.15
CA LEU A 1083 -21.24 18.29 31.56
C LEU A 1083 -22.17 17.66 32.60
N GLN A 1084 -23.46 17.48 32.27
CA GLN A 1084 -24.39 16.76 33.13
C GLN A 1084 -24.15 15.26 33.01
N ALA A 1085 -24.02 14.58 34.15
CA ALA A 1085 -23.83 13.13 34.24
C ALA A 1085 -24.82 12.50 35.22
N GLU A 1086 -25.55 11.49 34.75
CA GLU A 1086 -26.44 10.66 35.56
C GLU A 1086 -25.82 9.28 35.71
N ASP A 1087 -25.42 8.90 36.94
CA ASP A 1087 -24.96 7.56 37.27
C ASP A 1087 -26.13 6.58 37.17
N LEU A 1088 -26.07 5.71 36.18
CA LEU A 1088 -27.11 4.74 35.89
C LEU A 1088 -27.05 3.53 36.82
N ILE A 1089 -26.03 3.35 37.65
CA ILE A 1089 -26.00 2.29 38.66
C ILE A 1089 -26.80 2.73 39.89
N ASP A 1090 -26.42 3.88 40.46
CA ASP A 1090 -26.96 4.36 41.73
C ASP A 1090 -28.12 5.38 41.57
N GLY A 1091 -28.30 5.95 40.38
CA GLY A 1091 -29.33 6.94 40.06
C GLY A 1091 -28.97 8.39 40.40
N ASN A 1092 -27.75 8.63 40.89
CA ASN A 1092 -27.29 9.96 41.28
C ASN A 1092 -27.03 10.85 40.05
N ARG A 1093 -27.42 12.13 40.14
CA ARG A 1093 -27.13 13.14 39.11
C ARG A 1093 -26.08 14.12 39.61
N MET A 1094 -25.12 14.44 38.77
CA MET A 1094 -24.04 15.37 39.06
C MET A 1094 -23.68 16.21 37.84
N VAL A 1095 -22.97 17.30 38.06
CA VAL A 1095 -22.37 18.11 36.99
C VAL A 1095 -20.87 18.00 37.13
N TRP A 1096 -20.22 17.40 36.13
CA TRP A 1096 -18.77 17.41 36.04
C TRP A 1096 -18.31 18.75 35.48
N ARG A 1097 -17.26 19.31 36.10
CA ARG A 1097 -16.58 20.50 35.64
C ARG A 1097 -15.13 20.15 35.37
N GLY A 1098 -14.67 20.49 34.18
CA GLY A 1098 -13.33 20.11 33.75
C GLY A 1098 -13.25 18.68 33.23
N LYS A 1099 -12.31 18.44 32.30
CA LYS A 1099 -12.12 17.13 31.67
C LYS A 1099 -11.53 16.06 32.59
N GLN A 1100 -10.87 16.41 33.70
CA GLN A 1100 -10.27 15.42 34.60
C GLN A 1100 -11.21 15.10 35.76
N GLN A 1101 -11.65 13.84 35.87
CA GLN A 1101 -12.54 13.37 36.94
C GLN A 1101 -11.93 12.15 37.65
N GLY A 1102 -11.94 12.16 38.99
CA GLY A 1102 -11.50 11.02 39.80
C GLY A 1102 -12.66 10.06 40.07
N VAL A 1103 -12.43 8.76 39.89
CA VAL A 1103 -13.43 7.71 40.12
C VAL A 1103 -12.82 6.60 40.98
N HIS A 1104 -13.59 6.13 41.96
CA HIS A 1104 -13.27 4.98 42.79
C HIS A 1104 -14.06 3.75 42.33
N LEU A 1105 -13.35 2.68 41.96
CA LEU A 1105 -13.91 1.38 41.58
C LEU A 1105 -13.43 0.33 42.59
N ASN A 1106 -14.33 -0.52 43.10
CA ASN A 1106 -13.95 -1.60 44.03
C ASN A 1106 -14.52 -2.95 43.55
N PRO A 1107 -14.00 -4.09 44.03
CA PRO A 1107 -14.43 -5.41 43.55
C PRO A 1107 -15.93 -5.70 43.68
N ASP A 1108 -16.64 -5.09 44.64
CA ASP A 1108 -18.09 -5.26 44.81
C ASP A 1108 -18.91 -4.40 43.84
N GLN A 1109 -18.30 -3.33 43.29
CA GLN A 1109 -18.85 -2.49 42.23
C GLN A 1109 -17.73 -2.04 41.27
N PRO A 1110 -17.24 -2.96 40.40
CA PRO A 1110 -16.01 -2.74 39.62
C PRO A 1110 -16.23 -1.86 38.38
N TYR A 1111 -17.45 -1.36 38.18
CA TYR A 1111 -17.80 -0.51 37.05
C TYR A 1111 -18.72 0.63 37.46
N ARG A 1112 -18.72 1.67 36.61
CA ARG A 1112 -19.68 2.78 36.62
C ARG A 1112 -20.16 3.06 35.20
N VAL A 1113 -21.41 3.49 35.10
CA VAL A 1113 -22.10 3.77 33.84
C VAL A 1113 -22.82 5.10 33.99
N TRP A 1114 -22.49 6.08 33.15
CA TRP A 1114 -23.13 7.39 33.17
C TRP A 1114 -23.82 7.69 31.85
N ARG A 1115 -25.03 8.23 31.91
CA ARG A 1115 -25.63 8.93 30.78
C ARG A 1115 -25.23 10.39 30.86
N VAL A 1116 -24.75 10.96 29.76
CA VAL A 1116 -24.26 12.34 29.72
C VAL A 1116 -24.97 13.19 28.68
N THR A 1117 -25.12 14.47 28.99
CA THR A 1117 -25.64 15.50 28.09
C THR A 1117 -24.90 16.82 28.32
N PRO A 1118 -24.69 17.64 27.28
CA PRO A 1118 -24.23 19.02 27.45
C PRO A 1118 -25.14 19.74 28.47
N ALA A 1119 -24.53 20.51 29.38
CA ALA A 1119 -25.23 21.10 30.52
C ALA A 1119 -26.10 22.31 30.19
#